data_AF-A0A1S1ETT2-F1
#
_entry.id   AF-A0A1S1ETT2-F1
#
_cell.length_a   1.000
_cell.length_b   1.000
_cell.length_c   1.000
_cell.angle_alpha   90.00
_cell.angle_beta   90.00
_cell.angle_gamma   90.00
#
_symmetry.space_group_name_H-M   'P 1'
#
loop_
_entity.id
_entity.type
_entity.pdbx_description
1 polymer ?
#
loop_
_entity_poly.entity_id
_entity_poly.type
_entity_poly.pdbx_seq_one_letter_code
_entity_poly.pdbx_strand_id
1 'polypeptide(L)'
;MSDENQYSEQAQQAQHPQYTPAPQEDAHAEAEAAATQAVAFDPFADEDDEQAPGTAAVAFDPFADDDDDDEEFDIAELLGRGGSSSSVTTQPGTQAPDPSMASHRKALEDFRRKRSTAHRGRTVADGMVHLPYITTQDPRDAVMSDEKIRATNKPAPSLKAGDIVADQYEIVGPIAHGGLGWIYLAIDHNVSDRWVVLKGMMAAKNEKDFAVVQAEREFLAEISHPGIVKIINFIDETDANSATGFIVMEYVGGPSLRKQRRSYPDGVMPCDLAIGYILELLPALDYLHSRGVVYNDLKPDNVLLSEDHVTLIDVGAVTGIGAYGHIYGTPGFQAPEIATTGPTIASDIYTVGRTLASLILKLPATNGVYDPGLPSPVEEPLFRRFYSLYRFLLRACHEDPEARFGSAEEMSVQLIGVLREILAVRDGVQFPQAVSNFSPQRSTYGTKHLVFRTDQLVDGITRGVEITPQEVTFALPVPLINPTDPGARILSASSFTEPNELIETLTNALSEPEYGSSVEIPLGIVRAKLDLGLIDEARDSLCDVSERLQRDWRYHWYEGVTYLLLDQFNDALTSFHHVLTMLPGEPAPKLALAATLELIQQRLGIANASLLEPSVARAAANLSSALDNVAADTPEIFSPAWASESLSPQTIRFNTLRLYAVVWAANPTTVSSAFGLARQLASERQHEMAISQLDRVPGNSRHHRMARLTTILMLTSGMPSELTESRIRRAARRLVELPTNEPRMPQLRIAVMASALNWLRSSNLDHAASSNGLFDAPFTVAGLREGLEKDLRMLARSSQFPRHRYNLVDIANLIRPRTWR
;
A
#
# COMPACT_ATOMS: atom_id res chain seq x y z
N MET A 1 -20.05 -18.26 -64.40
CA MET A 1 -20.77 -17.02 -64.78
C MET A 1 -20.10 -15.91 -64.00
N SER A 2 -19.29 -15.00 -64.52
CA SER A 2 -18.77 -14.64 -65.85
C SER A 2 -17.70 -13.60 -65.51
N ASP A 3 -16.43 -13.84 -65.80
CA ASP A 3 -15.65 -13.20 -66.88
C ASP A 3 -15.42 -11.68 -66.75
N GLU A 4 -14.12 -11.34 -66.80
CA GLU A 4 -13.48 -10.32 -67.68
C GLU A 4 -12.75 -9.07 -67.11
N ASN A 5 -11.47 -9.01 -67.55
CA ASN A 5 -10.60 -7.90 -67.98
C ASN A 5 -9.90 -7.01 -66.92
N GLN A 6 -8.55 -6.93 -66.83
CA GLN A 6 -7.42 -6.72 -67.77
C GLN A 6 -7.06 -5.25 -68.09
N TYR A 7 -5.73 -5.00 -68.15
CA TYR A 7 -4.94 -3.84 -68.65
C TYR A 7 -4.78 -2.62 -67.72
N SER A 8 -3.64 -1.92 -67.61
CA SER A 8 -2.25 -2.06 -68.07
C SER A 8 -1.40 -0.90 -67.53
N GLU A 9 -0.08 -1.12 -67.50
CA GLU A 9 1.07 -0.22 -67.29
C GLU A 9 0.92 1.27 -67.67
N GLN A 10 1.61 2.14 -66.90
CA GLN A 10 2.51 3.16 -67.46
C GLN A 10 3.51 3.69 -66.42
N ALA A 11 4.80 3.62 -66.79
CA ALA A 11 5.95 4.16 -66.09
C ALA A 11 6.16 5.65 -66.41
N GLN A 12 6.69 6.42 -65.45
CA GLN A 12 7.42 7.67 -65.74
C GLN A 12 8.46 7.96 -64.65
N GLN A 13 9.72 7.96 -65.09
CA GLN A 13 10.91 8.48 -64.40
C GLN A 13 10.92 10.02 -64.41
N ALA A 14 11.38 10.66 -63.33
CA ALA A 14 12.20 11.88 -63.34
C ALA A 14 12.61 12.24 -61.90
N GLN A 15 13.88 12.10 -61.54
CA GLN A 15 14.89 13.17 -61.42
C GLN A 15 14.96 13.84 -60.03
N HIS A 16 16.07 13.58 -59.35
CA HIS A 16 16.62 14.37 -58.25
C HIS A 16 16.79 15.85 -58.65
N PRO A 17 16.77 16.75 -57.66
CA PRO A 17 17.94 17.61 -57.53
C PRO A 17 18.44 17.77 -56.08
N GLN A 18 19.76 17.75 -55.98
CA GLN A 18 20.55 18.32 -54.88
C GLN A 18 20.25 19.81 -54.74
N TYR A 19 20.22 20.32 -53.51
CA TYR A 19 20.35 21.76 -53.25
C TYR A 19 21.31 22.01 -52.10
N THR A 20 22.49 22.50 -52.48
CA THR A 20 23.44 23.28 -51.69
C THR A 20 22.93 24.71 -51.54
N PRO A 21 23.20 25.39 -50.41
CA PRO A 21 23.21 26.86 -50.40
C PRO A 21 24.55 27.44 -49.89
N ALA A 22 24.99 28.50 -50.55
CA ALA A 22 25.95 29.51 -50.10
C ALA A 22 25.75 30.77 -50.97
N PRO A 23 26.31 31.94 -50.63
CA PRO A 23 26.30 32.68 -49.36
C PRO A 23 25.95 34.19 -49.56
N GLN A 24 25.82 34.98 -48.48
CA GLN A 24 26.21 36.41 -48.30
C GLN A 24 25.42 37.05 -47.13
N GLU A 25 26.10 37.40 -46.01
CA GLU A 25 26.71 38.71 -45.66
C GLU A 25 25.65 39.74 -45.19
N ASP A 26 25.79 40.52 -44.11
CA ASP A 26 26.71 40.63 -42.98
C ASP A 26 26.13 41.75 -42.07
N ALA A 27 26.35 41.70 -40.74
CA ALA A 27 26.65 42.87 -39.87
C ALA A 27 26.43 42.61 -38.36
N HIS A 28 27.56 42.45 -37.65
CA HIS A 28 27.96 43.00 -36.33
C HIS A 28 27.07 42.76 -35.08
N ALA A 29 27.56 42.39 -33.89
CA ALA A 29 28.89 42.49 -33.29
C ALA A 29 29.08 41.47 -32.13
N GLU A 30 30.34 41.31 -31.75
CA GLU A 30 30.99 40.32 -30.89
C GLU A 30 30.55 40.29 -29.41
N ALA A 31 30.51 39.08 -28.83
CA ALA A 31 31.02 38.77 -27.49
C ALA A 31 31.25 37.24 -27.41
N GLU A 32 32.53 36.84 -27.45
CA GLU A 32 32.98 35.45 -27.35
C GLU A 32 32.68 34.85 -25.97
N ALA A 33 32.08 33.65 -25.95
CA ALA A 33 32.17 32.73 -24.82
C ALA A 33 32.42 31.33 -25.36
N ALA A 34 33.65 30.85 -25.12
CA ALA A 34 34.20 29.60 -25.58
C ALA A 34 33.59 28.39 -24.86
N ALA A 35 33.64 27.27 -25.58
CA ALA A 35 33.19 25.95 -25.19
C ALA A 35 33.71 25.49 -23.81
N THR A 36 32.80 24.92 -23.02
CA THR A 36 33.10 24.16 -21.81
C THR A 36 33.89 22.89 -22.15
N GLN A 37 35.20 22.94 -21.91
CA GLN A 37 36.01 21.74 -21.68
C GLN A 37 35.81 21.24 -20.25
N ALA A 38 35.83 19.92 -20.10
CA ALA A 38 35.72 19.22 -18.83
C ALA A 38 36.87 19.62 -17.87
N VAL A 39 36.51 20.05 -16.66
CA VAL A 39 37.45 20.31 -15.57
C VAL A 39 37.44 19.09 -14.65
N ALA A 40 38.64 18.59 -14.34
CA ALA A 40 38.84 17.54 -13.36
C ALA A 40 38.33 18.00 -11.98
N PHE A 41 37.41 17.23 -11.42
CA PHE A 41 36.91 17.42 -10.06
C PHE A 41 38.00 16.99 -9.08
N ASP A 42 38.59 17.95 -8.37
CA ASP A 42 39.50 17.73 -7.26
C ASP A 42 38.70 17.81 -5.95
N PRO A 43 38.48 16.70 -5.24
CA PRO A 43 37.62 16.66 -4.07
C PRO A 43 38.24 17.22 -2.78
N PHE A 44 39.39 17.91 -2.83
CA PHE A 44 40.13 18.33 -1.62
C PHE A 44 40.60 19.80 -1.58
N ALA A 45 39.91 20.72 -2.27
CA ALA A 45 40.16 22.16 -2.09
C ALA A 45 39.36 22.71 -0.90
N ASP A 46 39.97 22.74 0.29
CA ASP A 46 39.45 23.44 1.47
C ASP A 46 40.08 24.85 1.60
N GLU A 47 39.23 25.88 1.76
CA GLU A 47 39.60 27.20 2.30
C GLU A 47 39.29 27.23 3.81
N ASP A 48 40.28 27.66 4.60
CA ASP A 48 40.26 27.79 6.06
C ASP A 48 39.28 28.86 6.59
N ASP A 49 38.52 28.54 7.64
CA ASP A 49 38.65 29.12 9.01
C ASP A 49 37.41 28.83 9.90
N GLU A 50 37.60 28.12 11.02
CA GLU A 50 37.22 28.51 12.40
C GLU A 50 37.25 27.30 13.39
N GLN A 51 37.77 27.56 14.60
CA GLN A 51 38.25 26.61 15.62
C GLN A 51 37.24 25.61 16.25
N ALA A 52 37.67 24.34 16.40
CA ALA A 52 37.37 23.42 17.52
C ALA A 52 38.41 22.27 17.59
N PRO A 53 38.77 21.71 18.78
CA PRO A 53 39.84 20.71 18.88
C PRO A 53 39.35 19.31 18.49
N GLY A 54 39.74 18.84 17.31
CA GLY A 54 39.50 17.47 16.85
C GLY A 54 40.52 16.48 17.41
N THR A 55 40.05 15.38 18.00
CA THR A 55 40.83 14.17 18.24
C THR A 55 41.13 13.49 16.90
N ALA A 56 42.40 13.47 16.49
CA ALA A 56 42.83 12.78 15.28
C ALA A 56 42.81 11.26 15.48
N ALA A 57 42.06 10.55 14.64
CA ALA A 57 42.14 9.10 14.52
C ALA A 57 43.38 8.73 13.69
N VAL A 58 44.21 7.82 14.21
CA VAL A 58 45.35 7.25 13.48
C VAL A 58 44.80 6.19 12.52
N ALA A 59 45.26 6.19 11.26
CA ALA A 59 44.91 5.17 10.29
C ALA A 59 45.47 3.80 10.74
N PHE A 60 44.59 2.81 10.87
CA PHE A 60 44.93 1.43 11.21
C PHE A 60 45.25 0.67 9.93
N ASP A 61 46.50 0.25 9.77
CA ASP A 61 46.94 -0.66 8.72
C ASP A 61 46.98 -2.10 9.28
N PRO A 62 46.11 -3.02 8.82
CA PRO A 62 45.98 -4.35 9.41
C PRO A 62 47.08 -5.35 8.98
N PHE A 63 48.12 -4.92 8.26
CA PHE A 63 49.18 -5.80 7.75
C PHE A 63 50.62 -5.31 8.01
N ALA A 64 50.84 -4.41 8.98
CA ALA A 64 52.19 -4.15 9.45
C ALA A 64 52.67 -5.34 10.30
N ASP A 65 53.40 -6.26 9.67
CA ASP A 65 54.14 -7.33 10.33
C ASP A 65 55.23 -6.72 11.24
N ASP A 66 55.16 -7.04 12.53
CA ASP A 66 56.24 -6.81 13.50
C ASP A 66 57.34 -7.85 13.25
N ASP A 67 58.45 -7.42 12.64
CA ASP A 67 59.72 -8.14 12.70
C ASP A 67 60.78 -7.23 13.34
N ASP A 68 61.50 -7.83 14.29
CA ASP A 68 62.51 -7.27 15.18
C ASP A 68 63.59 -6.43 14.48
N ASP A 69 64.06 -5.36 15.14
CA ASP A 69 65.49 -5.04 15.22
C ASP A 69 65.81 -4.11 16.40
N ASP A 70 66.78 -4.53 17.21
CA ASP A 70 67.40 -3.81 18.32
C ASP A 70 68.15 -2.55 17.84
N GLU A 71 67.76 -1.36 18.28
CA GLU A 71 68.67 -0.22 18.36
C GLU A 71 68.56 0.52 19.71
N GLU A 72 69.68 0.48 20.42
CA GLU A 72 69.98 1.12 21.69
C GLU A 72 69.99 2.66 21.54
N PHE A 73 68.99 3.36 22.10
CA PHE A 73 68.99 4.82 22.20
C PHE A 73 69.06 5.28 23.67
N ASP A 74 70.21 5.87 24.00
CA ASP A 74 70.61 6.40 25.31
C ASP A 74 69.94 7.76 25.60
N ILE A 75 69.13 7.82 26.66
CA ILE A 75 68.32 8.99 27.04
C ILE A 75 69.02 9.83 28.14
N ALA A 76 70.35 9.96 28.05
CA ALA A 76 71.14 10.79 28.96
C ALA A 76 70.97 12.32 28.77
N GLU A 77 70.08 12.78 27.88
CA GLU A 77 69.96 14.22 27.55
C GLU A 77 68.61 14.88 27.93
N LEU A 78 67.80 14.28 28.80
CA LEU A 78 66.50 14.88 29.18
C LEU A 78 66.27 15.13 30.67
N LEU A 79 67.31 15.35 31.49
CA LEU A 79 67.12 15.95 32.82
C LEU A 79 68.22 16.95 33.20
N GLY A 80 67.91 18.23 33.02
CA GLY A 80 68.60 19.36 33.63
C GLY A 80 67.97 19.81 34.96
N ARG A 81 68.45 19.18 36.05
CA ARG A 81 68.62 19.71 37.43
C ARG A 81 67.40 20.10 38.29
N GLY A 82 67.37 19.51 39.50
CA GLY A 82 66.82 20.21 40.67
C GLY A 82 66.46 19.39 41.93
N GLY A 83 67.44 18.75 42.59
CA GLY A 83 67.60 18.76 44.05
C GLY A 83 66.58 18.10 45.01
N SER A 84 67.10 17.11 45.73
CA SER A 84 66.96 16.85 47.18
C SER A 84 66.20 15.59 47.64
N SER A 85 66.81 15.02 48.68
CA SER A 85 66.69 13.68 49.25
C SER A 85 65.40 13.39 50.02
N SER A 86 64.96 12.11 50.00
CA SER A 86 64.89 11.30 51.23
C SER A 86 64.52 9.85 50.90
N SER A 87 65.34 8.92 51.40
CA SER A 87 65.10 7.48 51.41
C SER A 87 64.02 7.09 52.43
N VAL A 88 63.04 6.30 52.01
CA VAL A 88 62.29 5.41 52.94
C VAL A 88 62.03 4.08 52.25
N THR A 89 62.58 3.03 52.84
CA THR A 89 62.32 1.62 52.55
C THR A 89 60.97 1.23 53.18
N THR A 90 60.03 0.66 52.40
CA THR A 90 58.88 -0.08 52.97
C THR A 90 58.42 -1.21 52.05
N GLN A 91 58.00 -2.29 52.71
CA GLN A 91 57.68 -3.66 52.29
C GLN A 91 56.49 -3.83 51.32
N PRO A 92 56.31 -5.05 50.73
CA PRO A 92 55.36 -5.28 49.64
C PRO A 92 53.92 -5.41 50.14
N GLY A 93 52.99 -4.73 49.46
CA GLY A 93 51.56 -4.84 49.73
C GLY A 93 50.71 -4.26 48.61
N THR A 94 49.89 -5.13 48.01
CA THR A 94 48.71 -4.82 47.17
C THR A 94 48.92 -3.89 45.98
N GLN A 95 49.03 -4.49 44.79
CA GLN A 95 48.83 -3.78 43.52
C GLN A 95 47.47 -3.05 43.57
N ALA A 96 47.51 -1.73 43.51
CA ALA A 96 46.32 -0.92 43.29
C ALA A 96 45.67 -1.34 41.95
N PRO A 97 44.33 -1.40 41.87
CA PRO A 97 43.67 -1.78 40.63
C PRO A 97 44.03 -0.77 39.54
N ASP A 98 44.51 -1.29 38.41
CA ASP A 98 44.92 -0.52 37.25
C ASP A 98 43.83 0.51 36.86
N PRO A 99 44.11 1.83 36.88
CA PRO A 99 43.14 2.85 36.54
C PRO A 99 42.55 2.71 35.12
N SER A 100 43.27 2.03 34.20
CA SER A 100 42.76 1.66 32.88
C SER A 100 41.63 0.64 32.95
N MET A 101 41.81 -0.43 33.74
CA MET A 101 40.79 -1.47 33.97
C MET A 101 39.55 -0.93 34.69
N ALA A 102 39.74 -0.02 35.65
CA ALA A 102 38.64 0.66 36.33
C ALA A 102 37.86 1.59 35.37
N SER A 103 38.56 2.31 34.48
CA SER A 103 37.95 3.14 33.45
C SER A 103 37.16 2.31 32.43
N HIS A 104 37.73 1.20 31.95
CA HIS A 104 37.07 0.31 31.01
C HIS A 104 35.84 -0.39 31.62
N ARG A 105 35.95 -0.84 32.89
CA ARG A 105 34.81 -1.40 33.63
C ARG A 105 33.72 -0.36 33.84
N LYS A 106 34.07 0.87 34.20
CA LYS A 106 33.12 1.98 34.34
C LYS A 106 32.47 2.36 33.01
N ALA A 107 33.23 2.33 31.91
CA ALA A 107 32.70 2.58 30.57
C ALA A 107 31.71 1.47 30.14
N LEU A 108 32.02 0.21 30.44
CA LEU A 108 31.11 -0.92 30.18
C LEU A 108 29.85 -0.86 31.06
N GLU A 109 29.99 -0.50 32.34
CA GLU A 109 28.88 -0.27 33.27
C GLU A 109 28.01 0.92 32.81
N ASP A 110 28.62 2.03 32.40
CA ASP A 110 27.94 3.20 31.85
C ASP A 110 27.25 2.87 30.52
N PHE A 111 27.86 2.06 29.66
CA PHE A 111 27.28 1.56 28.41
C PHE A 111 26.05 0.67 28.70
N ARG A 112 26.18 -0.32 29.60
CA ARG A 112 25.07 -1.18 30.05
C ARG A 112 23.94 -0.35 30.67
N ARG A 113 24.27 0.67 31.49
CA ARG A 113 23.30 1.59 32.08
C ARG A 113 22.58 2.43 31.02
N LYS A 114 23.31 3.00 30.05
CA LYS A 114 22.72 3.82 28.97
C LYS A 114 21.91 2.99 27.96
N ARG A 115 22.17 1.70 27.79
CA ARG A 115 21.31 0.81 26.99
C ARG A 115 19.85 0.77 27.50
N SER A 116 19.66 0.97 28.81
CA SER A 116 18.32 1.05 29.44
C SER A 116 17.67 2.46 29.36
N THR A 117 18.39 3.50 28.90
CA THR A 117 17.79 4.82 28.73
C THR A 117 16.91 4.86 27.48
N ALA A 118 15.62 5.15 27.68
CA ALA A 118 14.58 5.12 26.66
C ALA A 118 15.00 5.93 25.42
N HIS A 119 15.21 5.23 24.31
CA HIS A 119 15.35 5.87 23.00
C HIS A 119 13.95 6.18 22.45
N ARG A 120 13.86 7.17 21.57
CA ARG A 120 12.63 7.38 20.79
C ARG A 120 12.43 6.15 19.91
N GLY A 121 11.20 5.64 19.83
CA GLY A 121 10.86 4.46 19.03
C GLY A 121 11.25 4.61 17.56
N ARG A 122 11.12 3.54 16.77
CA ARG A 122 11.50 3.51 15.36
C ARG A 122 10.29 3.68 14.46
N THR A 123 10.48 4.39 13.36
CA THR A 123 9.44 4.52 12.33
C THR A 123 9.71 3.51 11.22
N VAL A 124 8.69 2.74 10.87
CA VAL A 124 8.74 1.65 9.89
C VAL A 124 7.67 1.87 8.80
N ALA A 125 7.66 0.99 7.79
CA ALA A 125 6.71 1.02 6.69
C ALA A 125 6.67 2.41 6.00
N ASP A 126 7.82 2.88 5.50
CA ASP A 126 7.96 4.15 4.79
C ASP A 126 7.45 5.39 5.56
N GLY A 127 7.63 5.39 6.87
CA GLY A 127 7.22 6.51 7.71
C GLY A 127 5.79 6.42 8.25
N MET A 128 5.07 5.34 7.96
CA MET A 128 3.64 5.21 8.28
C MET A 128 3.36 4.79 9.72
N VAL A 129 4.25 4.01 10.33
CA VAL A 129 4.02 3.43 11.66
C VAL A 129 5.17 3.75 12.58
N HIS A 130 4.87 4.30 13.74
CA HIS A 130 5.84 4.50 14.81
C HIS A 130 5.73 3.35 15.82
N LEU A 131 6.72 2.46 15.82
CA LEU A 131 6.81 1.37 16.78
C LEU A 131 7.32 1.91 18.13
N PRO A 132 6.62 1.62 19.23
CA PRO A 132 7.04 2.07 20.55
C PRO A 132 8.35 1.40 20.96
N TYR A 133 9.24 2.16 21.59
CA TYR A 133 10.44 1.59 22.20
C TYR A 133 10.04 0.73 23.41
N ILE A 134 10.45 -0.53 23.39
CA ILE A 134 10.26 -1.48 24.48
C ILE A 134 11.52 -1.48 25.33
N THR A 135 11.40 -0.98 26.56
CA THR A 135 12.48 -1.04 27.53
C THR A 135 12.80 -2.49 27.87
N THR A 136 14.05 -2.88 27.66
CA THR A 136 14.58 -4.18 28.08
C THR A 136 14.59 -4.25 29.60
N GLN A 137 14.00 -5.31 30.15
CA GLN A 137 14.00 -5.56 31.60
C GLN A 137 15.30 -6.24 32.03
N ASP A 138 15.62 -6.23 33.32
CA ASP A 138 16.73 -7.06 33.82
C ASP A 138 16.38 -8.53 33.50
N PRO A 139 17.26 -9.29 32.83
CA PRO A 139 16.99 -10.68 32.48
C PRO A 139 16.56 -11.54 33.68
N ARG A 140 17.05 -11.21 34.90
CA ARG A 140 16.67 -11.90 36.13
C ARG A 140 15.17 -11.79 36.45
N ASP A 141 14.53 -10.70 36.05
CA ASP A 141 13.09 -10.49 36.27
C ASP A 141 12.22 -11.45 35.43
N ALA A 142 12.80 -12.06 34.39
CA ALA A 142 12.11 -13.07 33.59
C ALA A 142 12.00 -14.43 34.28
N VAL A 143 12.80 -14.70 35.32
CA VAL A 143 12.83 -15.98 36.02
C VAL A 143 11.53 -16.19 36.81
N MET A 144 10.93 -17.37 36.62
CA MET A 144 9.69 -17.74 37.30
C MET A 144 9.96 -18.05 38.77
N SER A 145 9.19 -17.43 39.66
CA SER A 145 9.11 -17.82 41.08
C SER A 145 8.53 -19.23 41.24
N ASP A 146 8.90 -19.93 42.31
CA ASP A 146 8.38 -21.27 42.66
C ASP A 146 6.84 -21.34 42.68
N GLU A 147 6.16 -20.28 43.12
CA GLU A 147 4.69 -20.21 43.11
C GLU A 147 4.12 -20.27 41.70
N LYS A 148 4.70 -19.50 40.76
CA LYS A 148 4.33 -19.52 39.34
C LYS A 148 4.63 -20.88 38.72
N ILE A 149 5.75 -21.51 39.05
CA ILE A 149 6.09 -22.86 38.58
C ILE A 149 5.01 -23.84 39.02
N ARG A 150 4.64 -23.85 40.31
CA ARG A 150 3.56 -24.71 40.84
C ARG A 150 2.22 -24.44 40.17
N ALA A 151 1.91 -23.17 39.89
CA ALA A 151 0.66 -22.79 39.22
C ALA A 151 0.54 -23.29 37.77
N THR A 152 1.64 -23.69 37.12
CA THR A 152 1.58 -24.27 35.76
C THR A 152 1.02 -25.70 35.71
N ASN A 153 0.96 -26.41 36.84
CA ASN A 153 0.64 -27.84 36.91
C ASN A 153 1.52 -28.72 35.98
N LYS A 154 2.75 -28.28 35.67
CA LYS A 154 3.72 -29.01 34.84
C LYS A 154 4.73 -29.78 35.71
N PRO A 155 5.47 -30.76 35.13
CA PRO A 155 6.56 -31.44 35.83
C PRO A 155 7.58 -30.45 36.38
N ALA A 156 8.29 -30.81 37.46
CA ALA A 156 9.34 -29.96 38.02
C ALA A 156 10.45 -29.68 36.99
N PRO A 157 11.10 -28.50 37.03
CA PRO A 157 12.25 -28.20 36.18
C PRO A 157 13.35 -29.25 36.31
N SER A 158 13.92 -29.68 35.18
CA SER A 158 15.06 -30.60 35.14
C SER A 158 16.34 -29.96 35.67
N LEU A 159 16.60 -28.70 35.29
CA LEU A 159 17.72 -27.89 35.78
C LEU A 159 17.28 -26.92 36.88
N LYS A 160 18.18 -26.66 37.84
CA LYS A 160 17.99 -25.74 38.98
C LYS A 160 18.95 -24.57 38.88
N ALA A 161 18.62 -23.50 39.60
CA ALA A 161 19.49 -22.34 39.74
C ALA A 161 20.84 -22.75 40.36
N GLY A 162 21.94 -22.32 39.74
CA GLY A 162 23.32 -22.66 40.10
C GLY A 162 23.88 -23.91 39.43
N ASP A 163 23.06 -24.68 38.69
CA ASP A 163 23.57 -25.78 37.89
C ASP A 163 24.44 -25.23 36.75
N ILE A 164 25.57 -25.87 36.43
CA ILE A 164 26.43 -25.49 35.31
C ILE A 164 26.32 -26.57 34.23
N VAL A 165 25.85 -26.19 33.04
CA VAL A 165 25.72 -27.08 31.89
C VAL A 165 26.94 -26.93 30.98
N ALA A 166 27.51 -28.06 30.57
CA ALA A 166 28.68 -28.15 29.68
C ALA A 166 29.88 -27.29 30.14
N ASP A 167 30.08 -27.16 31.45
CA ASP A 167 31.13 -26.34 32.08
C ASP A 167 31.18 -24.87 31.61
N GLN A 168 30.08 -24.36 31.03
CA GLN A 168 30.03 -23.04 30.40
C GLN A 168 28.81 -22.22 30.84
N TYR A 169 27.65 -22.85 30.97
CA TYR A 169 26.38 -22.14 31.15
C TYR A 169 25.85 -22.30 32.57
N GLU A 170 25.94 -21.25 33.38
CA GLU A 170 25.37 -21.23 34.73
C GLU A 170 23.85 -20.92 34.66
N ILE A 171 23.03 -21.88 35.07
CA ILE A 171 21.56 -21.75 35.07
C ILE A 171 21.14 -20.78 36.17
N VAL A 172 20.36 -19.76 35.79
CA VAL A 172 19.76 -18.81 36.73
C VAL A 172 18.35 -19.25 37.14
N GLY A 173 17.60 -19.85 36.21
CA GLY A 173 16.31 -20.46 36.50
C GLY A 173 15.38 -20.56 35.30
N PRO A 174 14.20 -21.18 35.46
CA PRO A 174 13.23 -21.34 34.37
C PRO A 174 12.49 -20.02 34.08
N ILE A 175 12.36 -19.66 32.80
CA ILE A 175 11.65 -18.44 32.34
C ILE A 175 10.30 -18.77 31.69
N ALA A 176 10.16 -19.96 31.12
CA ALA A 176 8.94 -20.40 30.45
C ALA A 176 8.87 -21.93 30.39
N HIS A 177 7.69 -22.47 30.08
CA HIS A 177 7.49 -23.89 29.78
C HIS A 177 6.88 -24.02 28.38
N GLY A 178 7.57 -24.71 27.47
CA GLY A 178 7.16 -24.98 26.11
C GLY A 178 6.71 -26.43 25.87
N GLY A 179 6.58 -26.82 24.60
CA GLY A 179 6.22 -28.19 24.21
C GLY A 179 7.30 -29.24 24.53
N LEU A 180 8.57 -28.84 24.48
CA LEU A 180 9.75 -29.68 24.74
C LEU A 180 10.29 -29.56 26.18
N GLY A 181 9.48 -29.01 27.09
CA GLY A 181 9.84 -28.83 28.50
C GLY A 181 10.16 -27.39 28.87
N TRP A 182 10.94 -27.24 29.95
CA TRP A 182 11.29 -25.95 30.50
C TRP A 182 12.34 -25.22 29.66
N ILE A 183 12.23 -23.90 29.64
CA ILE A 183 13.16 -22.98 29.00
C ILE A 183 13.87 -22.21 30.12
N TYR A 184 15.20 -22.19 30.07
CA TYR A 184 16.04 -21.69 31.15
C TYR A 184 16.80 -20.44 30.73
N LEU A 185 16.93 -19.48 31.65
CA LEU A 185 17.90 -18.41 31.54
C LEU A 185 19.24 -18.88 32.11
N ALA A 186 20.33 -18.58 31.41
CA ALA A 186 21.68 -18.89 31.88
C ALA A 186 22.67 -17.76 31.56
N ILE A 187 23.81 -17.81 32.22
CA ILE A 187 24.97 -16.94 31.99
C ILE A 187 26.03 -17.75 31.25
N ASP A 188 26.50 -17.22 30.11
CA ASP A 188 27.60 -17.80 29.36
C ASP A 188 28.93 -17.16 29.78
N HIS A 189 29.70 -17.89 30.58
CA HIS A 189 30.97 -17.40 31.14
C HIS A 189 32.08 -17.25 30.10
N ASN A 190 32.01 -17.94 28.96
CA ASN A 190 33.04 -17.84 27.91
C ASN A 190 32.91 -16.55 27.09
N VAL A 191 31.79 -15.83 27.19
CA VAL A 191 31.52 -14.64 26.39
C VAL A 191 31.05 -13.48 27.28
N SER A 192 31.93 -13.04 28.18
CA SER A 192 31.73 -11.85 29.03
C SER A 192 30.46 -11.87 29.88
N ASP A 193 30.11 -13.03 30.43
CA ASP A 193 28.91 -13.27 31.24
C ASP A 193 27.62 -12.79 30.55
N ARG A 194 27.50 -13.08 29.24
CA ARG A 194 26.30 -12.72 28.48
C ARG A 194 25.12 -13.60 28.88
N TRP A 195 23.93 -13.04 28.72
CA TRP A 195 22.67 -13.75 28.95
C TRP A 195 22.31 -14.63 27.75
N VAL A 196 21.99 -15.89 28.03
CA VAL A 196 21.56 -16.86 27.02
C VAL A 196 20.34 -17.64 27.50
N VAL A 197 19.66 -18.29 26.57
CA VAL A 197 18.51 -19.15 26.84
C VAL A 197 18.83 -20.58 26.43
N LEU A 198 18.54 -21.53 27.32
CA LEU A 198 18.65 -22.97 27.05
C LEU A 198 17.25 -23.57 26.90
N LYS A 199 17.05 -24.28 25.79
CA LYS A 199 15.81 -25.02 25.51
C LYS A 199 16.14 -26.48 25.18
N GLY A 200 15.39 -27.41 25.77
CA GLY A 200 15.56 -28.83 25.47
C GLY A 200 15.20 -29.16 24.02
N MET A 201 15.98 -30.05 23.42
CA MET A 201 15.80 -30.60 22.08
C MET A 201 15.35 -32.06 22.17
N MET A 202 14.63 -32.55 21.16
CA MET A 202 14.33 -33.98 21.07
C MET A 202 15.61 -34.79 20.84
N ALA A 203 15.79 -35.87 21.60
CA ALA A 203 16.83 -36.85 21.30
C ALA A 203 16.44 -37.75 20.13
N ALA A 204 17.43 -38.07 19.30
CA ALA A 204 17.31 -39.07 18.26
C ALA A 204 17.00 -40.44 18.89
N LYS A 205 15.97 -41.12 18.38
CA LYS A 205 15.58 -42.45 18.88
C LYS A 205 16.39 -43.57 18.22
N ASN A 206 16.80 -43.37 16.97
CA ASN A 206 17.54 -44.34 16.13
C ASN A 206 18.66 -43.64 15.31
N GLU A 207 19.59 -44.40 14.72
CA GLU A 207 20.69 -43.87 13.87
C GLU A 207 20.21 -43.03 12.67
N LYS A 208 19.08 -43.39 12.05
CA LYS A 208 18.48 -42.59 10.96
C LYS A 208 17.90 -41.27 11.45
N ASP A 209 17.35 -41.25 12.66
CA ASP A 209 16.85 -40.02 13.28
C ASP A 209 18.01 -39.10 13.70
N PHE A 210 19.17 -39.69 14.03
CA PHE A 210 20.37 -38.93 14.40
C PHE A 210 20.90 -38.09 13.23
N ALA A 211 20.99 -38.66 12.03
CA ALA A 211 21.43 -37.92 10.85
C ALA A 211 20.49 -36.75 10.49
N VAL A 212 19.18 -36.94 10.66
CA VAL A 212 18.17 -35.88 10.44
C VAL A 212 18.30 -34.77 11.48
N VAL A 213 18.37 -35.13 12.77
CA VAL A 213 18.54 -34.17 13.87
C VAL A 213 19.86 -33.39 13.73
N GLN A 214 20.94 -34.05 13.29
CA GLN A 214 22.23 -33.40 13.05
C GLN A 214 22.16 -32.40 11.88
N ALA A 215 21.52 -32.78 10.77
CA ALA A 215 21.33 -31.88 9.64
C ALA A 215 20.43 -30.68 9.99
N GLU A 216 19.38 -30.88 10.80
CA GLU A 216 18.54 -29.80 11.32
C GLU A 216 19.35 -28.82 12.18
N ARG A 217 20.24 -29.32 13.04
CA ARG A 217 21.12 -28.48 13.88
C ARG A 217 22.10 -27.65 13.06
N GLU A 218 22.74 -28.27 12.07
CA GLU A 218 23.66 -27.57 11.15
C GLU A 218 22.95 -26.43 10.42
N PHE A 219 21.74 -26.70 9.91
CA PHE A 219 20.92 -25.68 9.27
C PHE A 219 20.59 -24.52 10.22
N LEU A 220 20.14 -24.83 11.44
CA LEU A 220 19.80 -23.81 12.45
C LEU A 220 21.00 -22.95 12.87
N ALA A 221 22.22 -23.51 12.85
CA ALA A 221 23.45 -22.78 13.13
C ALA A 221 23.81 -21.76 12.04
N GLU A 222 23.42 -22.01 10.79
CA GLU A 222 23.71 -21.12 9.65
C GLU A 222 22.71 -19.96 9.49
N ILE A 223 21.61 -19.97 10.25
CA ILE A 223 20.63 -18.89 10.26
C ILE A 223 21.25 -17.64 10.91
N SER A 224 21.44 -16.58 10.11
CA SER A 224 21.92 -15.29 10.57
C SER A 224 21.08 -14.18 9.94
N HIS A 225 20.06 -13.72 10.68
CA HIS A 225 19.18 -12.63 10.26
C HIS A 225 18.78 -11.80 11.49
N PRO A 226 18.74 -10.46 11.44
CA PRO A 226 18.43 -9.62 12.61
C PRO A 226 17.03 -9.85 13.20
N GLY A 227 16.07 -10.26 12.38
CA GLY A 227 14.71 -10.61 12.80
C GLY A 227 14.53 -12.04 13.34
N ILE A 228 15.60 -12.84 13.43
CA ILE A 228 15.56 -14.23 13.93
C ILE A 228 16.57 -14.36 15.06
N VAL A 229 16.18 -15.06 16.13
CA VAL A 229 17.06 -15.29 17.28
C VAL A 229 18.34 -15.99 16.83
N LYS A 230 19.47 -15.49 17.35
CA LYS A 230 20.77 -16.10 17.06
C LYS A 230 20.92 -17.40 17.84
N ILE A 231 21.20 -18.48 17.11
CA ILE A 231 21.63 -19.74 17.71
C ILE A 231 23.12 -19.64 18.02
N ILE A 232 23.47 -19.93 19.27
CA ILE A 232 24.82 -19.74 19.81
C ILE A 232 25.57 -21.07 19.82
N ASN A 233 24.94 -22.13 20.32
CA ASN A 233 25.58 -23.42 20.48
C ASN A 233 24.53 -24.54 20.61
N PHE A 234 24.97 -25.78 20.41
CA PHE A 234 24.22 -26.99 20.72
C PHE A 234 25.00 -27.80 21.75
N ILE A 235 24.30 -28.29 22.77
CA ILE A 235 24.88 -29.09 23.84
C ILE A 235 24.31 -30.49 23.74
N ASP A 236 25.20 -31.47 23.58
CA ASP A 236 24.86 -32.89 23.72
C ASP A 236 25.14 -33.33 25.15
N GLU A 237 24.10 -33.73 25.88
CA GLU A 237 24.26 -34.24 27.24
C GLU A 237 24.75 -35.70 27.16
N THR A 238 25.94 -35.96 27.69
CA THR A 238 26.62 -37.27 27.60
C THR A 238 26.18 -38.29 28.64
N ASP A 239 25.20 -37.98 29.49
CA ASP A 239 24.80 -38.86 30.59
C ASP A 239 23.75 -39.89 30.11
N ALA A 240 24.04 -41.17 30.33
CA ALA A 240 23.30 -42.31 29.76
C ALA A 240 21.84 -42.45 30.25
N ASN A 241 21.39 -41.57 31.15
CA ASN A 241 20.04 -41.56 31.74
C ASN A 241 19.20 -40.31 31.44
N SER A 242 19.76 -39.26 30.80
CA SER A 242 19.00 -38.09 30.34
C SER A 242 19.29 -37.83 28.86
N ALA A 243 18.53 -38.49 27.99
CA ALA A 243 18.60 -38.29 26.55
C ALA A 243 17.93 -36.96 26.14
N THR A 244 18.48 -35.82 26.56
CA THR A 244 18.00 -34.48 26.16
C THR A 244 19.17 -33.54 25.92
N GLY A 245 19.48 -33.26 24.65
CA GLY A 245 20.38 -32.17 24.30
C GLY A 245 19.71 -30.80 24.45
N PHE A 246 20.51 -29.73 24.52
CA PHE A 246 20.01 -28.35 24.60
C PHE A 246 20.44 -27.53 23.39
N ILE A 247 19.56 -26.63 22.95
CA ILE A 247 19.93 -25.53 22.06
C ILE A 247 20.14 -24.26 22.91
N VAL A 248 21.26 -23.60 22.69
CA VAL A 248 21.63 -22.33 23.33
C VAL A 248 21.36 -21.21 22.34
N MET A 249 20.57 -20.22 22.75
CA MET A 249 20.19 -19.09 21.91
C MET A 249 20.35 -17.77 22.67
N GLU A 250 20.39 -16.67 21.91
CA GLU A 250 20.40 -15.33 22.47
C GLU A 250 19.18 -15.06 23.36
N TYR A 251 19.38 -14.38 24.50
CA TYR A 251 18.28 -13.88 25.31
C TYR A 251 17.70 -12.60 24.74
N VAL A 252 16.39 -12.63 24.44
CA VAL A 252 15.65 -11.46 23.95
C VAL A 252 14.79 -10.89 25.08
N GLY A 253 15.13 -9.69 25.55
CA GLY A 253 14.62 -9.08 26.80
C GLY A 253 13.23 -8.43 26.74
N GLY A 254 12.33 -9.00 25.95
CA GLY A 254 11.09 -8.37 25.49
C GLY A 254 9.80 -9.13 25.81
N PRO A 255 8.62 -8.47 25.87
CA PRO A 255 7.34 -9.17 25.86
C PRO A 255 7.07 -9.79 24.49
N SER A 256 6.32 -10.89 24.47
CA SER A 256 5.79 -11.42 23.21
C SER A 256 4.69 -10.54 22.63
N LEU A 257 4.46 -10.61 21.32
CA LEU A 257 3.32 -9.95 20.67
C LEU A 257 1.99 -10.35 21.32
N ARG A 258 1.84 -11.60 21.81
CA ARG A 258 0.65 -12.01 22.58
C ARG A 258 0.50 -11.21 23.87
N LYS A 259 1.59 -11.04 24.63
CA LYS A 259 1.59 -10.27 25.87
C LYS A 259 1.32 -8.79 25.58
N GLN A 260 1.92 -8.26 24.51
CA GLN A 260 1.69 -6.88 24.08
C GLN A 260 0.24 -6.63 23.65
N ARG A 261 -0.34 -7.53 22.85
CA ARG A 261 -1.76 -7.48 22.47
C ARG A 261 -2.68 -7.42 23.69
N ARG A 262 -2.40 -8.21 24.73
CA ARG A 262 -3.19 -8.24 25.98
C ARG A 262 -3.06 -6.97 26.82
N SER A 263 -2.04 -6.15 26.60
CA SER A 263 -1.85 -4.89 27.31
C SER A 263 -2.80 -3.78 26.85
N TYR A 264 -3.38 -3.91 25.65
CA TYR A 264 -4.35 -2.95 25.14
C TYR A 264 -5.73 -3.12 25.81
N PRO A 265 -6.51 -2.04 25.98
CA PRO A 265 -7.78 -2.06 26.74
C PRO A 265 -8.78 -3.12 26.28
N ASP A 266 -8.93 -3.31 24.97
CA ASP A 266 -9.87 -4.27 24.40
C ASP A 266 -9.28 -5.68 24.22
N GLY A 267 -8.02 -5.87 24.63
CA GLY A 267 -7.27 -7.11 24.43
C GLY A 267 -6.95 -7.41 22.96
N VAL A 268 -6.98 -6.41 22.08
CA VAL A 268 -6.57 -6.45 20.67
C VAL A 268 -5.72 -5.23 20.34
N MET A 269 -4.85 -5.35 19.35
CA MET A 269 -3.91 -4.31 18.94
C MET A 269 -4.51 -3.40 17.85
N PRO A 270 -4.18 -2.09 17.81
CA PRO A 270 -4.46 -1.24 16.65
C PRO A 270 -3.91 -1.83 15.36
N CYS A 271 -4.69 -1.75 14.27
CA CYS A 271 -4.33 -2.39 12.99
C CYS A 271 -2.99 -1.92 12.43
N ASP A 272 -2.71 -0.61 12.49
CA ASP A 272 -1.47 -0.01 12.01
C ASP A 272 -0.24 -0.53 12.76
N LEU A 273 -0.31 -0.65 14.09
CA LEU A 273 0.78 -1.24 14.88
C LEU A 273 0.96 -2.73 14.59
N ALA A 274 -0.13 -3.50 14.53
CA ALA A 274 -0.06 -4.92 14.21
C ALA A 274 0.54 -5.15 12.82
N ILE A 275 0.11 -4.36 11.83
CA ILE A 275 0.66 -4.40 10.47
C ILE A 275 2.14 -3.99 10.49
N GLY A 276 2.53 -2.94 11.21
CA GLY A 276 3.93 -2.52 11.33
C GLY A 276 4.83 -3.63 11.86
N TYR A 277 4.40 -4.37 12.89
CA TYR A 277 5.14 -5.52 13.37
C TYR A 277 5.20 -6.67 12.35
N ILE A 278 4.11 -6.97 11.66
CA ILE A 278 4.11 -8.00 10.60
C ILE A 278 5.04 -7.62 9.46
N LEU A 279 5.05 -6.36 9.03
CA LEU A 279 5.95 -5.86 7.98
C LEU A 279 7.43 -6.00 8.37
N GLU A 280 7.79 -5.82 9.64
CA GLU A 280 9.16 -6.06 10.11
C GLU A 280 9.52 -7.56 10.17
N LEU A 281 8.54 -8.46 10.26
CA LEU A 281 8.76 -9.92 10.27
C LEU A 281 8.89 -10.51 8.86
N LEU A 282 8.21 -9.95 7.87
CA LEU A 282 8.18 -10.50 6.51
C LEU A 282 9.59 -10.66 5.88
N PRO A 283 10.55 -9.72 6.03
CA PRO A 283 11.92 -9.92 5.55
C PRO A 283 12.63 -11.14 6.15
N ALA A 284 12.35 -11.47 7.42
CA ALA A 284 12.92 -12.65 8.06
C ALA A 284 12.38 -13.95 7.46
N LEU A 285 11.08 -13.99 7.11
CA LEU A 285 10.47 -15.12 6.43
C LEU A 285 10.97 -15.23 4.99
N ASP A 286 11.07 -14.11 4.27
CA ASP A 286 11.61 -14.08 2.91
C ASP A 286 13.05 -14.62 2.86
N TYR A 287 13.87 -14.21 3.83
CA TYR A 287 15.21 -14.75 4.02
C TYR A 287 15.20 -16.28 4.19
N LEU A 288 14.33 -16.83 5.04
CA LEU A 288 14.19 -18.28 5.22
C LEU A 288 13.75 -18.97 3.92
N HIS A 289 12.76 -18.42 3.23
CA HIS A 289 12.22 -18.93 1.98
C HIS A 289 13.27 -18.96 0.88
N SER A 290 14.11 -17.91 0.79
CA SER A 290 15.23 -17.84 -0.17
C SER A 290 16.30 -18.92 0.04
N ARG A 291 16.37 -19.49 1.25
CA ARG A 291 17.25 -20.61 1.62
C ARG A 291 16.56 -21.97 1.56
N GLY A 292 15.34 -22.04 1.04
CA GLY A 292 14.61 -23.31 0.85
C GLY A 292 13.99 -23.89 2.12
N VAL A 293 13.79 -23.07 3.15
CA VAL A 293 13.16 -23.50 4.42
C VAL A 293 11.97 -22.63 4.78
N VAL A 294 11.16 -23.09 5.72
CA VAL A 294 9.96 -22.40 6.22
C VAL A 294 9.89 -22.45 7.74
N TYR A 295 9.23 -21.47 8.34
CA TYR A 295 9.20 -21.25 9.78
C TYR A 295 8.20 -22.15 10.54
N ASN A 296 7.06 -22.47 9.91
CA ASN A 296 6.00 -23.40 10.36
C ASN A 296 5.19 -23.02 11.61
N ASP A 297 5.77 -22.34 12.61
CA ASP A 297 5.09 -22.04 13.87
C ASP A 297 4.95 -20.54 14.14
N LEU A 298 4.63 -19.74 13.11
CA LEU A 298 4.38 -18.31 13.32
C LEU A 298 3.08 -18.08 14.09
N LYS A 299 3.22 -17.43 15.24
CA LYS A 299 2.14 -17.01 16.13
C LYS A 299 2.61 -15.86 17.02
N PRO A 300 1.70 -15.08 17.64
CA PRO A 300 2.09 -13.96 18.49
C PRO A 300 2.98 -14.33 19.70
N ASP A 301 3.03 -15.59 20.10
CA ASP A 301 3.88 -16.07 21.21
C ASP A 301 5.36 -16.16 20.82
N ASN A 302 5.65 -16.45 19.55
CA ASN A 302 7.00 -16.70 19.04
C ASN A 302 7.68 -15.44 18.51
N VAL A 303 6.99 -14.30 18.55
CA VAL A 303 7.52 -12.99 18.19
C VAL A 303 7.74 -12.18 19.47
N LEU A 304 8.99 -11.89 19.80
CA LEU A 304 9.34 -10.99 20.90
C LEU A 304 9.63 -9.57 20.39
N LEU A 305 9.31 -8.60 21.24
CA LEU A 305 9.58 -7.18 20.99
C LEU A 305 10.76 -6.73 21.84
N SER A 306 11.86 -6.32 21.24
CA SER A 306 13.03 -5.84 21.98
C SER A 306 13.45 -4.49 21.45
N GLU A 307 13.63 -3.51 22.34
CA GLU A 307 14.02 -2.15 21.97
C GLU A 307 13.08 -1.59 20.89
N ASP A 308 13.51 -1.51 19.63
CA ASP A 308 12.75 -1.01 18.50
C ASP A 308 12.57 -2.01 17.34
N HIS A 309 12.81 -3.30 17.59
CA HIS A 309 12.71 -4.37 16.60
C HIS A 309 11.92 -5.60 17.09
N VAL A 310 11.61 -6.48 16.15
CA VAL A 310 10.93 -7.76 16.37
C VAL A 310 11.90 -8.91 16.15
N THR A 311 11.77 -9.96 16.96
CA THR A 311 12.63 -11.15 16.86
C THR A 311 11.81 -12.43 16.95
N LEU A 312 12.03 -13.34 16.00
CA LEU A 312 11.49 -14.71 16.02
C LEU A 312 12.36 -15.61 16.89
N ILE A 313 11.79 -16.21 17.94
CA ILE A 313 12.59 -16.95 18.95
C ILE A 313 12.46 -18.48 18.93
N ASP A 314 11.40 -19.03 18.34
CA ASP A 314 11.19 -20.48 18.35
C ASP A 314 11.49 -21.08 16.97
N VAL A 315 12.75 -21.39 16.70
CA VAL A 315 13.19 -21.96 15.41
C VAL A 315 13.10 -23.49 15.37
N GLY A 316 12.61 -24.14 16.44
CA GLY A 316 12.57 -25.61 16.52
C GLY A 316 11.57 -26.28 15.57
N ALA A 317 10.70 -25.51 14.93
CA ALA A 317 9.78 -25.98 13.90
C ALA A 317 10.27 -25.71 12.48
N VAL A 318 11.42 -25.06 12.30
CA VAL A 318 11.96 -24.70 10.99
C VAL A 318 12.40 -25.96 10.25
N THR A 319 11.91 -26.14 9.03
CA THR A 319 12.24 -27.32 8.21
C THR A 319 12.38 -26.94 6.74
N GLY A 320 13.00 -27.82 5.95
CA GLY A 320 13.01 -27.72 4.49
C GLY A 320 11.61 -27.70 3.88
N ILE A 321 11.47 -27.00 2.75
CA ILE A 321 10.25 -27.02 1.93
C ILE A 321 10.00 -28.44 1.43
N GLY A 322 8.76 -28.91 1.55
CA GLY A 322 8.36 -30.27 1.17
C GLY A 322 8.90 -31.37 2.10
N ALA A 323 9.44 -31.02 3.27
CA ALA A 323 9.87 -32.02 4.26
C ALA A 323 8.68 -32.89 4.71
N TYR A 324 8.95 -34.18 4.90
CA TYR A 324 8.00 -35.17 5.39
C TYR A 324 8.42 -35.69 6.77
N GLY A 325 7.46 -35.94 7.67
CA GLY A 325 7.74 -36.45 9.01
C GLY A 325 6.93 -35.74 10.10
N HIS A 326 7.56 -35.48 11.25
CA HIS A 326 6.95 -34.72 12.34
C HIS A 326 6.96 -33.22 12.03
N ILE A 327 5.91 -32.74 11.37
CA ILE A 327 5.72 -31.31 11.12
C ILE A 327 5.11 -30.66 12.37
N TYR A 328 5.87 -29.80 13.02
CA TYR A 328 5.41 -29.04 14.18
C TYR A 328 4.63 -27.80 13.76
N GLY A 329 3.59 -27.47 14.51
CA GLY A 329 2.81 -26.25 14.32
C GLY A 329 1.71 -26.14 15.37
N THR A 330 1.22 -24.93 15.57
CA THR A 330 0.15 -24.68 16.55
C THR A 330 -1.24 -24.77 15.90
N PRO A 331 -2.13 -25.64 16.39
CA PRO A 331 -3.52 -25.69 15.93
C PRO A 331 -4.20 -24.31 16.01
N GLY A 332 -4.98 -23.97 14.99
CA GLY A 332 -5.63 -22.66 14.85
C GLY A 332 -4.79 -21.58 14.16
N PHE A 333 -3.48 -21.81 13.97
CA PHE A 333 -2.59 -20.99 13.14
C PHE A 333 -2.07 -21.75 11.93
N GLN A 334 -1.77 -23.04 12.08
CA GLN A 334 -1.21 -23.89 11.05
C GLN A 334 -2.13 -24.01 9.82
N ALA A 335 -1.52 -24.06 8.63
CA ALA A 335 -2.24 -24.19 7.37
C ALA A 335 -2.94 -25.56 7.26
N PRO A 336 -4.17 -25.62 6.70
CA PRO A 336 -4.98 -26.84 6.68
C PRO A 336 -4.38 -27.97 5.81
N GLU A 337 -3.67 -27.60 4.75
CA GLU A 337 -3.11 -28.54 3.76
C GLU A 337 -1.75 -29.13 4.16
N ILE A 338 -1.15 -28.65 5.26
CA ILE A 338 0.25 -28.98 5.62
C ILE A 338 0.50 -30.48 5.78
N ALA A 339 -0.51 -31.25 6.21
CA ALA A 339 -0.43 -32.69 6.35
C ALA A 339 -0.35 -33.42 4.99
N THR A 340 -0.78 -32.77 3.90
CA THR A 340 -0.80 -33.31 2.54
C THR A 340 0.37 -32.79 1.71
N THR A 341 0.63 -31.49 1.74
CA THR A 341 1.68 -30.85 0.92
C THR A 341 3.05 -30.91 1.58
N GLY A 342 3.11 -31.13 2.89
CA GLY A 342 4.25 -30.75 3.70
C GLY A 342 4.38 -29.22 3.84
N PRO A 343 5.45 -28.75 4.50
CA PRO A 343 5.73 -27.34 4.70
C PRO A 343 6.02 -26.61 3.38
N THR A 344 5.40 -25.45 3.17
CA THR A 344 5.57 -24.62 1.96
C THR A 344 5.59 -23.13 2.30
N ILE A 345 6.05 -22.30 1.36
CA ILE A 345 5.94 -20.83 1.47
C ILE A 345 4.47 -20.44 1.74
N ALA A 346 3.55 -21.05 0.99
CA ALA A 346 2.11 -20.80 1.15
C ALA A 346 1.59 -21.16 2.55
N SER A 347 2.15 -22.19 3.22
CA SER A 347 1.77 -22.51 4.60
C SER A 347 2.27 -21.46 5.60
N ASP A 348 3.46 -20.90 5.40
CA ASP A 348 3.94 -19.77 6.22
C ASP A 348 3.09 -18.51 5.99
N ILE A 349 2.74 -18.19 4.75
CA ILE A 349 1.85 -17.06 4.41
C ILE A 349 0.50 -17.18 5.13
N TYR A 350 -0.04 -18.40 5.23
CA TYR A 350 -1.25 -18.66 6.01
C TYR A 350 -1.06 -18.32 7.49
N THR A 351 0.05 -18.76 8.09
CA THR A 351 0.35 -18.44 9.50
C THR A 351 0.54 -16.94 9.74
N VAL A 352 1.07 -16.18 8.77
CA VAL A 352 1.14 -14.70 8.83
C VAL A 352 -0.27 -14.11 8.88
N GLY A 353 -1.16 -14.54 7.99
CA GLY A 353 -2.56 -14.12 7.95
C GLY A 353 -3.29 -14.41 9.28
N ARG A 354 -3.14 -15.63 9.82
CA ARG A 354 -3.70 -16.03 11.11
C ARG A 354 -3.11 -15.24 12.28
N THR A 355 -1.81 -14.97 12.24
CA THR A 355 -1.12 -14.15 13.25
C THR A 355 -1.69 -12.74 13.26
N LEU A 356 -1.75 -12.07 12.10
CA LEU A 356 -2.33 -10.73 11.98
C LEU A 356 -3.79 -10.71 12.44
N ALA A 357 -4.62 -11.66 12.00
CA ALA A 357 -6.01 -11.78 12.42
C ALA A 357 -6.14 -11.93 13.94
N SER A 358 -5.31 -12.77 14.56
CA SER A 358 -5.33 -12.97 16.01
C SER A 358 -4.91 -11.71 16.79
N LEU A 359 -4.05 -10.85 16.23
CA LEU A 359 -3.60 -9.61 16.87
C LEU A 359 -4.71 -8.54 16.89
N ILE A 360 -5.48 -8.44 15.81
CA ILE A 360 -6.44 -7.34 15.62
C ILE A 360 -7.89 -7.75 15.91
N LEU A 361 -8.18 -9.05 16.00
CA LEU A 361 -9.52 -9.59 16.24
C LEU A 361 -9.63 -10.41 17.53
N LYS A 362 -10.87 -10.53 17.99
CA LYS A 362 -11.27 -11.54 18.98
C LYS A 362 -11.76 -12.78 18.24
N LEU A 363 -10.82 -13.57 17.72
CA LEU A 363 -11.15 -14.79 16.98
C LEU A 363 -11.92 -15.79 17.88
N PRO A 364 -12.99 -16.41 17.36
CA PRO A 364 -13.66 -17.54 18.02
C PRO A 364 -12.67 -18.67 18.32
N ALA A 365 -12.85 -19.31 19.48
CA ALA A 365 -11.98 -20.39 19.91
C ALA A 365 -12.75 -21.48 20.65
N THR A 366 -12.50 -22.74 20.26
CA THR A 366 -13.02 -23.94 20.91
C THR A 366 -11.89 -24.66 21.65
N ASN A 367 -12.08 -24.92 22.94
CA ASN A 367 -11.05 -25.58 23.80
C ASN A 367 -9.68 -24.89 23.79
N GLY A 368 -9.65 -23.56 23.66
CA GLY A 368 -8.41 -22.77 23.64
C GLY A 368 -7.67 -22.75 22.30
N VAL A 369 -8.24 -23.36 21.25
CA VAL A 369 -7.74 -23.35 19.87
C VAL A 369 -8.62 -22.44 19.02
N TYR A 370 -8.04 -21.57 18.19
CA TYR A 370 -8.82 -20.73 17.29
C TYR A 370 -9.52 -21.56 16.22
N ASP A 371 -10.80 -21.28 15.99
CA ASP A 371 -11.59 -21.95 14.96
C ASP A 371 -11.06 -21.60 13.55
N PRO A 372 -11.22 -22.50 12.56
CA PRO A 372 -10.81 -22.23 11.18
C PRO A 372 -11.65 -21.10 10.55
N GLY A 373 -11.09 -20.46 9.53
CA GLY A 373 -11.76 -19.36 8.83
C GLY A 373 -11.66 -18.00 9.52
N LEU A 374 -12.29 -16.98 8.93
CA LEU A 374 -12.26 -15.60 9.39
C LEU A 374 -13.70 -15.08 9.52
N PRO A 375 -13.99 -14.20 10.49
CA PRO A 375 -15.30 -13.57 10.57
C PRO A 375 -15.55 -12.71 9.32
N SER A 376 -16.77 -12.75 8.82
CA SER A 376 -17.24 -11.94 7.69
C SER A 376 -17.41 -10.47 8.09
N PRO A 377 -17.55 -9.53 7.13
CA PRO A 377 -17.91 -8.15 7.44
C PRO A 377 -19.27 -8.00 8.11
N VAL A 378 -20.13 -9.03 8.07
CA VAL A 378 -21.39 -9.03 8.82
C VAL A 378 -21.10 -9.24 10.31
N GLU A 379 -20.20 -10.16 10.65
CA GLU A 379 -19.84 -10.52 12.02
C GLU A 379 -18.83 -9.55 12.66
N GLU A 380 -17.88 -9.05 11.89
CA GLU A 380 -16.81 -8.17 12.34
C GLU A 380 -16.95 -6.75 11.71
N PRO A 381 -17.44 -5.77 12.47
CA PRO A 381 -17.63 -4.40 12.00
C PRO A 381 -16.37 -3.75 11.42
N LEU A 382 -15.20 -4.07 11.97
CA LEU A 382 -13.90 -3.54 11.50
C LEU A 382 -13.68 -3.76 9.99
N PHE A 383 -14.15 -4.88 9.46
CA PHE A 383 -14.03 -5.24 8.04
C PHE A 383 -15.00 -4.48 7.12
N ARG A 384 -16.07 -3.90 7.67
CA ARG A 384 -16.95 -3.01 6.90
C ARG A 384 -16.22 -1.72 6.53
N ARG A 385 -15.41 -1.21 7.48
CA ARG A 385 -14.58 -0.01 7.33
C ARG A 385 -13.31 -0.28 6.53
N PHE A 386 -12.56 -1.32 6.90
CA PHE A 386 -11.29 -1.67 6.28
C PHE A 386 -11.44 -2.87 5.35
N TYR A 387 -12.13 -2.64 4.23
CA TYR A 387 -12.48 -3.69 3.29
C TYR A 387 -11.26 -4.41 2.69
N SER A 388 -10.20 -3.67 2.38
CA SER A 388 -8.97 -4.22 1.82
C SER A 388 -8.20 -5.08 2.81
N LEU A 389 -8.28 -4.77 4.11
CA LEU A 389 -7.72 -5.61 5.17
C LEU A 389 -8.45 -6.95 5.25
N TYR A 390 -9.78 -6.94 5.14
CA TYR A 390 -10.55 -8.18 5.05
C TYR A 390 -10.14 -9.02 3.84
N ARG A 391 -10.03 -8.40 2.66
CA ARG A 391 -9.57 -9.08 1.44
C ARG A 391 -8.15 -9.62 1.54
N PHE A 392 -7.26 -8.87 2.15
CA PHE A 392 -5.90 -9.31 2.44
C PHE A 392 -5.88 -10.56 3.32
N LEU A 393 -6.64 -10.56 4.42
CA LEU A 393 -6.72 -11.72 5.31
C LEU A 393 -7.37 -12.92 4.64
N LEU A 394 -8.40 -12.73 3.81
CA LEU A 394 -8.98 -13.80 3.00
C LEU A 394 -7.97 -14.43 2.05
N ARG A 395 -7.16 -13.63 1.35
CA ARG A 395 -6.12 -14.15 0.45
C ARG A 395 -5.03 -14.88 1.24
N ALA A 396 -4.54 -14.30 2.33
CA ALA A 396 -3.51 -14.94 3.17
C ALA A 396 -3.99 -16.28 3.73
N CYS A 397 -5.25 -16.33 4.20
CA CYS A 397 -5.84 -17.50 4.84
C CYS A 397 -6.68 -18.37 3.88
N HIS A 398 -6.47 -18.30 2.57
CA HIS A 398 -7.25 -19.07 1.61
C HIS A 398 -7.03 -20.57 1.80
N GLU A 399 -8.05 -21.40 1.61
CA GLU A 399 -7.93 -22.86 1.80
C GLU A 399 -6.99 -23.48 0.77
N ASP A 400 -7.15 -23.11 -0.51
CA ASP A 400 -6.20 -23.45 -1.58
C ASP A 400 -4.88 -22.65 -1.40
N PRO A 401 -3.73 -23.32 -1.21
CA PRO A 401 -2.43 -22.66 -1.09
C PRO A 401 -2.03 -21.87 -2.33
N GLU A 402 -2.44 -22.26 -3.53
CA GLU A 402 -2.05 -21.57 -4.77
C GLU A 402 -2.76 -20.22 -4.94
N ALA A 403 -3.88 -20.01 -4.24
CA ALA A 403 -4.62 -18.75 -4.26
C ALA A 403 -4.06 -17.70 -3.25
N ARG A 404 -3.09 -18.08 -2.41
CA ARG A 404 -2.45 -17.19 -1.43
C ARG A 404 -1.44 -16.24 -2.11
N PHE A 405 -0.71 -15.47 -1.31
CA PHE A 405 0.44 -14.72 -1.81
C PHE A 405 1.56 -15.69 -2.19
N GLY A 406 2.22 -15.45 -3.33
CA GLY A 406 3.29 -16.31 -3.84
C GLY A 406 4.60 -16.15 -3.07
N SER A 407 4.82 -15.01 -2.42
CA SER A 407 6.00 -14.75 -1.57
C SER A 407 5.68 -13.80 -0.41
N ALA A 408 6.59 -13.76 0.58
CA ALA A 408 6.54 -12.81 1.67
C ALA A 408 6.71 -11.36 1.17
N GLU A 409 7.53 -11.15 0.14
CA GLU A 409 7.68 -9.86 -0.54
C GLU A 409 6.36 -9.38 -1.16
N GLU A 410 5.68 -10.23 -1.96
CA GLU A 410 4.38 -9.88 -2.58
C GLU A 410 3.35 -9.52 -1.51
N MET A 411 3.30 -10.29 -0.43
CA MET A 411 2.44 -10.03 0.72
C MET A 411 2.75 -8.67 1.36
N SER A 412 4.03 -8.31 1.50
CA SER A 412 4.45 -7.03 2.09
C SER A 412 3.96 -5.83 1.27
N VAL A 413 4.09 -5.89 -0.06
CA VAL A 413 3.67 -4.81 -0.97
C VAL A 413 2.17 -4.56 -0.85
N GLN A 414 1.39 -5.63 -0.83
CA GLN A 414 -0.06 -5.53 -0.67
C GLN A 414 -0.45 -5.02 0.73
N LEU A 415 0.25 -5.45 1.77
CA LEU A 415 -0.02 -5.02 3.15
C LEU A 415 0.32 -3.54 3.38
N ILE A 416 1.36 -3.01 2.74
CA ILE A 416 1.69 -1.58 2.69
C ILE A 416 0.52 -0.78 2.08
N GLY A 417 -0.03 -1.25 0.95
CA GLY A 417 -1.21 -0.64 0.33
C GLY A 417 -2.43 -0.60 1.27
N VAL A 418 -2.69 -1.72 1.97
CA VAL A 418 -3.77 -1.81 2.97
C VAL A 418 -3.53 -0.84 4.14
N LEU A 419 -2.30 -0.73 4.64
CA LEU A 419 -1.93 0.18 5.73
C LEU A 419 -2.18 1.64 5.34
N ARG A 420 -1.80 2.04 4.12
CA ARG A 420 -2.06 3.38 3.58
C ARG A 420 -3.55 3.72 3.60
N GLU A 421 -4.39 2.78 3.19
CA GLU A 421 -5.84 2.96 3.21
C GLU A 421 -6.39 3.07 4.64
N ILE A 422 -5.90 2.26 5.58
CA ILE A 422 -6.31 2.33 6.99
C ILE A 422 -6.01 3.70 7.58
N LEU A 423 -4.79 4.22 7.39
CA LEU A 423 -4.36 5.52 7.92
C LEU A 423 -5.13 6.67 7.26
N ALA A 424 -5.35 6.60 5.95
CA ALA A 424 -6.13 7.60 5.24
C ALA A 424 -7.60 7.66 5.70
N VAL A 425 -8.20 6.51 5.99
CA VAL A 425 -9.59 6.41 6.47
C VAL A 425 -9.73 6.82 7.93
N ARG A 426 -8.81 6.36 8.80
CA ARG A 426 -8.88 6.62 10.24
C ARG A 426 -8.45 8.04 10.61
N ASP A 427 -7.31 8.47 10.08
CA ASP A 427 -6.60 9.68 10.52
C ASP A 427 -6.66 10.81 9.50
N GLY A 428 -7.10 10.54 8.27
CA GLY A 428 -7.07 11.50 7.17
C GLY A 428 -5.65 11.80 6.66
N VAL A 429 -4.67 10.98 7.05
CA VAL A 429 -3.26 11.14 6.68
C VAL A 429 -2.97 10.28 5.44
N GLN A 430 -2.33 10.89 4.46
CA GLN A 430 -2.05 10.25 3.17
C GLN A 430 -0.55 10.05 3.02
N PHE A 431 -0.18 8.91 2.45
CA PHE A 431 1.21 8.56 2.15
C PHE A 431 1.36 8.25 0.67
N PRO A 432 2.48 8.62 0.03
CA PRO A 432 2.74 8.33 -1.38
C PRO A 432 2.79 6.81 -1.63
N GLN A 433 2.45 6.39 -2.84
CA GLN A 433 2.60 5.00 -3.26
C GLN A 433 4.02 4.82 -3.80
N ALA A 434 4.94 4.32 -2.98
CA ALA A 434 6.32 4.07 -3.40
C ALA A 434 6.40 2.89 -4.37
N VAL A 435 5.67 1.80 -4.08
CA VAL A 435 5.63 0.58 -4.88
C VAL A 435 4.20 0.29 -5.31
N SER A 436 4.01 0.02 -6.61
CA SER A 436 2.73 -0.39 -7.20
C SER A 436 2.98 -1.31 -8.38
N ASN A 437 2.07 -2.24 -8.60
CA ASN A 437 2.00 -3.08 -9.80
C ASN A 437 1.36 -2.35 -11.00
N PHE A 438 0.87 -1.12 -10.80
CA PHE A 438 0.18 -0.34 -11.81
C PHE A 438 0.83 1.04 -12.01
N SER A 439 0.68 1.58 -13.21
CA SER A 439 0.99 2.98 -13.48
C SER A 439 0.09 3.91 -12.64
N PRO A 440 0.46 5.19 -12.46
CA PRO A 440 -0.49 6.22 -12.07
C PRO A 440 -1.67 6.29 -13.07
N GLN A 441 -2.74 6.94 -12.63
CA GLN A 441 -3.90 7.18 -13.48
C GLN A 441 -3.50 8.00 -14.73
N ARG A 442 -3.74 7.47 -15.94
CA ARG A 442 -3.27 8.07 -17.21
C ARG A 442 -4.06 9.33 -17.60
N SER A 443 -5.35 9.33 -17.32
CA SER A 443 -6.28 10.44 -17.61
C SER A 443 -7.39 10.46 -16.56
N THR A 444 -8.44 11.25 -16.76
CA THR A 444 -9.64 11.22 -15.91
C THR A 444 -10.86 10.88 -16.72
N TYR A 445 -11.81 10.21 -16.09
CA TYR A 445 -13.15 9.97 -16.61
C TYR A 445 -14.19 10.60 -15.69
N GLY A 446 -15.39 10.88 -16.18
CA GLY A 446 -16.45 11.36 -15.30
C GLY A 446 -16.36 12.86 -14.94
N THR A 447 -15.26 13.54 -15.30
CA THR A 447 -14.96 14.89 -14.77
C THR A 447 -15.65 16.02 -15.51
N LYS A 448 -15.97 15.82 -16.79
CA LYS A 448 -16.43 16.89 -17.69
C LYS A 448 -17.95 16.91 -17.88
N HIS A 449 -18.64 15.80 -17.65
CA HIS A 449 -20.01 15.59 -18.12
C HIS A 449 -21.03 16.64 -17.66
N LEU A 450 -21.10 16.94 -16.36
CA LEU A 450 -22.09 17.89 -15.82
C LEU A 450 -21.86 19.30 -16.38
N VAL A 451 -20.60 19.70 -16.49
CA VAL A 451 -20.20 21.01 -17.02
C VAL A 451 -20.44 21.07 -18.54
N PHE A 452 -20.12 20.02 -19.28
CA PHE A 452 -20.29 19.97 -20.73
C PHE A 452 -21.76 20.00 -21.15
N ARG A 453 -22.69 19.55 -20.29
CA ARG A 453 -24.13 19.77 -20.52
C ARG A 453 -24.47 21.25 -20.68
N THR A 454 -23.75 22.16 -20.02
CA THR A 454 -23.97 23.60 -20.17
C THR A 454 -23.48 24.15 -21.51
N ASP A 455 -22.56 23.45 -22.19
CA ASP A 455 -22.08 23.85 -23.51
C ASP A 455 -23.19 23.69 -24.58
N GLN A 456 -24.21 22.86 -24.32
CA GLN A 456 -25.45 22.82 -25.13
C GLN A 456 -26.14 24.19 -25.22
N LEU A 457 -26.03 25.03 -24.17
CA LEU A 457 -26.58 26.39 -24.23
C LEU A 457 -25.82 27.26 -25.24
N VAL A 458 -24.56 26.94 -25.54
CA VAL A 458 -23.71 27.70 -26.46
C VAL A 458 -23.91 27.25 -27.91
N ASP A 459 -23.92 25.93 -28.15
CA ASP A 459 -23.90 25.35 -29.50
C ASP A 459 -25.17 24.58 -29.91
N GLY A 460 -26.06 24.28 -28.97
CA GLY A 460 -27.29 23.51 -29.21
C GLY A 460 -27.08 22.00 -29.30
N ILE A 461 -25.86 21.50 -29.07
CA ILE A 461 -25.53 20.08 -29.17
C ILE A 461 -25.80 19.40 -27.83
N THR A 462 -26.75 18.46 -27.82
CA THR A 462 -27.05 17.63 -26.67
C THR A 462 -25.86 16.75 -26.32
N ARG A 463 -25.47 16.74 -25.05
CA ARG A 463 -24.37 15.92 -24.51
C ARG A 463 -24.88 15.08 -23.34
N GLY A 464 -24.49 13.82 -23.30
CA GLY A 464 -24.81 12.91 -22.19
C GLY A 464 -24.05 13.29 -20.91
N VAL A 465 -24.65 12.98 -19.75
CA VAL A 465 -24.00 13.19 -18.44
C VAL A 465 -23.31 11.90 -17.93
N GLU A 466 -23.39 10.83 -18.73
CA GLU A 466 -22.97 9.48 -18.40
C GLU A 466 -21.51 9.23 -18.81
N ILE A 467 -20.84 8.39 -18.04
CA ILE A 467 -19.48 7.90 -18.36
C ILE A 467 -19.57 6.83 -19.44
N THR A 468 -18.53 6.67 -20.24
CA THR A 468 -18.48 5.61 -21.27
C THR A 468 -17.35 4.62 -21.00
N PRO A 469 -17.47 3.36 -21.46
CA PRO A 469 -16.39 2.38 -21.34
C PRO A 469 -15.05 2.86 -21.89
N GLN A 470 -15.06 3.55 -23.04
CA GLN A 470 -13.86 4.06 -23.68
C GLN A 470 -13.18 5.14 -22.82
N GLU A 471 -13.96 6.04 -22.23
CA GLU A 471 -13.43 7.07 -21.33
C GLU A 471 -12.82 6.45 -20.07
N VAL A 472 -13.48 5.45 -19.50
CA VAL A 472 -13.00 4.70 -18.33
C VAL A 472 -11.70 3.98 -18.67
N THR A 473 -11.67 3.13 -19.69
CA THR A 473 -10.48 2.35 -20.10
C THR A 473 -9.27 3.23 -20.40
N PHE A 474 -9.47 4.35 -21.09
CA PHE A 474 -8.39 5.29 -21.40
C PHE A 474 -7.78 5.91 -20.12
N ALA A 475 -8.60 6.13 -19.11
CA ALA A 475 -8.19 6.74 -17.86
C ALA A 475 -7.70 5.74 -16.80
N LEU A 476 -8.05 4.46 -16.91
CA LEU A 476 -7.57 3.44 -15.98
C LEU A 476 -6.03 3.30 -16.02
N PRO A 477 -5.41 2.98 -14.88
CA PRO A 477 -4.02 2.54 -14.81
C PRO A 477 -3.70 1.37 -15.75
N VAL A 478 -2.43 1.21 -16.12
CA VAL A 478 -1.96 0.02 -16.84
C VAL A 478 -1.04 -0.81 -15.95
N PRO A 479 -1.08 -2.15 -16.05
CA PRO A 479 -0.08 -3.01 -15.41
C PRO A 479 1.34 -2.59 -15.79
N LEU A 480 2.23 -2.55 -14.81
CA LEU A 480 3.66 -2.36 -15.05
C LEU A 480 4.30 -3.67 -15.52
N ILE A 481 5.33 -3.55 -16.34
CA ILE A 481 6.09 -4.68 -16.86
C ILE A 481 6.94 -5.26 -15.70
N ASN A 482 6.87 -6.58 -15.51
CA ASN A 482 7.75 -7.30 -14.62
C ASN A 482 9.18 -7.37 -15.23
N PRO A 483 10.20 -6.73 -14.61
CA PRO A 483 11.54 -6.71 -15.15
C PRO A 483 12.24 -8.08 -15.19
N THR A 484 11.72 -9.08 -14.45
CA THR A 484 12.30 -10.44 -14.42
C THR A 484 11.72 -11.37 -15.50
N ASP A 485 10.71 -10.93 -16.25
CA ASP A 485 10.15 -11.70 -17.36
C ASP A 485 11.12 -11.72 -18.58
N PRO A 486 11.29 -12.86 -19.27
CA PRO A 486 12.16 -12.93 -20.46
C PRO A 486 11.81 -11.89 -21.54
N GLY A 487 10.53 -11.58 -21.71
CA GLY A 487 10.01 -10.62 -22.69
C GLY A 487 10.14 -9.15 -22.29
N ALA A 488 10.54 -8.84 -21.05
CA ALA A 488 10.57 -7.48 -20.53
C ALA A 488 11.50 -6.55 -21.31
N ARG A 489 12.64 -7.09 -21.79
CA ARG A 489 13.64 -6.32 -22.56
C ARG A 489 13.09 -5.86 -23.91
N ILE A 490 12.38 -6.72 -24.63
CA ILE A 490 11.80 -6.39 -25.94
C ILE A 490 10.72 -5.31 -25.76
N LEU A 491 9.82 -5.48 -24.78
CA LEU A 491 8.75 -4.52 -24.52
C LEU A 491 9.30 -3.14 -24.10
N SER A 492 10.37 -3.13 -23.30
CA SER A 492 11.04 -1.89 -22.91
C SER A 492 11.71 -1.20 -24.10
N ALA A 493 12.35 -1.98 -24.99
CA ALA A 493 12.98 -1.44 -26.21
C ALA A 493 11.95 -0.89 -27.22
N SER A 494 10.76 -1.48 -27.29
CA SER A 494 9.71 -1.14 -28.25
C SER A 494 8.61 -0.23 -27.67
N SER A 495 8.88 0.47 -26.56
CA SER A 495 7.89 1.31 -25.86
C SER A 495 7.40 2.53 -26.68
N PHE A 496 8.14 2.93 -27.72
CA PHE A 496 7.78 4.02 -28.63
C PHE A 496 7.39 3.54 -30.04
N THR A 497 7.31 2.23 -30.25
CA THR A 497 6.95 1.62 -31.53
C THR A 497 5.44 1.75 -31.76
N GLU A 498 5.03 1.93 -33.02
CA GLU A 498 3.60 1.95 -33.37
C GLU A 498 2.94 0.60 -33.06
N PRO A 499 1.68 0.56 -32.57
CA PRO A 499 1.08 -0.69 -32.07
C PRO A 499 1.05 -1.85 -33.07
N ASN A 500 0.89 -1.59 -34.37
CA ASN A 500 0.90 -2.63 -35.41
C ASN A 500 2.28 -3.31 -35.55
N GLU A 501 3.35 -2.51 -35.59
CA GLU A 501 4.73 -3.00 -35.69
C GLU A 501 5.15 -3.72 -34.40
N LEU A 502 4.64 -3.26 -33.24
CA LEU A 502 4.81 -3.93 -31.97
C LEU A 502 4.19 -5.34 -31.97
N ILE A 503 2.95 -5.48 -32.47
CA ILE A 503 2.28 -6.80 -32.56
C ILE A 503 3.11 -7.76 -33.40
N GLU A 504 3.60 -7.33 -34.57
CA GLU A 504 4.41 -8.17 -35.45
C GLU A 504 5.72 -8.59 -34.76
N THR A 505 6.42 -7.64 -34.14
CA THR A 505 7.67 -7.90 -33.41
C THR A 505 7.47 -8.91 -32.29
N LEU A 506 6.42 -8.74 -31.49
CA LEU A 506 6.12 -9.63 -30.35
C LEU A 506 5.64 -11.01 -30.81
N THR A 507 4.88 -11.09 -31.89
CA THR A 507 4.41 -12.37 -32.46
C THR A 507 5.59 -13.19 -32.99
N ASN A 508 6.54 -12.53 -33.64
CA ASN A 508 7.78 -13.17 -34.09
C ASN A 508 8.62 -13.65 -32.90
N ALA A 509 8.78 -12.82 -31.86
CA ALA A 509 9.50 -13.19 -30.64
C ALA A 509 8.88 -14.42 -29.94
N LEU A 510 7.54 -14.52 -29.89
CA LEU A 510 6.86 -15.66 -29.26
C LEU A 510 7.14 -17.01 -29.96
N SER A 511 7.59 -16.98 -31.23
CA SER A 511 7.99 -18.18 -31.96
C SER A 511 9.38 -18.69 -31.55
N GLU A 512 10.17 -17.89 -30.83
CA GLU A 512 11.49 -18.28 -30.36
C GLU A 512 11.40 -19.02 -29.01
N PRO A 513 12.16 -20.12 -28.82
CA PRO A 513 12.12 -20.90 -27.58
C PRO A 513 12.49 -20.11 -26.31
N GLU A 514 13.32 -19.08 -26.43
CA GLU A 514 13.76 -18.22 -25.32
C GLU A 514 12.58 -17.52 -24.63
N TYR A 515 11.53 -17.17 -25.38
CA TYR A 515 10.37 -16.43 -24.88
C TYR A 515 9.16 -17.32 -24.56
N GLY A 516 9.27 -18.64 -24.69
CA GLY A 516 8.14 -19.56 -24.51
C GLY A 516 7.50 -19.52 -23.11
N SER A 517 8.25 -19.11 -22.09
CA SER A 517 7.74 -18.93 -20.71
C SER A 517 7.26 -17.52 -20.41
N SER A 518 7.43 -16.55 -21.32
CA SER A 518 7.04 -15.15 -21.10
C SER A 518 5.54 -15.01 -20.86
N VAL A 519 5.19 -14.25 -19.83
CA VAL A 519 3.82 -13.79 -19.56
C VAL A 519 3.61 -12.41 -20.20
N GLU A 520 4.66 -11.59 -20.25
CA GLU A 520 4.58 -10.22 -20.74
C GLU A 520 4.35 -10.10 -22.25
N ILE A 521 4.97 -10.95 -23.08
CA ILE A 521 4.82 -10.86 -24.54
C ILE A 521 3.37 -11.06 -25.01
N PRO A 522 2.67 -12.15 -24.64
CA PRO A 522 1.27 -12.33 -25.03
C PRO A 522 0.36 -11.20 -24.53
N LEU A 523 0.55 -10.74 -23.29
CA LEU A 523 -0.23 -9.65 -22.73
C LEU A 523 0.09 -8.29 -23.40
N GLY A 524 1.34 -8.10 -23.85
CA GLY A 524 1.76 -6.96 -24.65
C GLY A 524 1.06 -6.92 -26.01
N ILE A 525 0.89 -8.08 -26.67
CA ILE A 525 0.11 -8.20 -27.90
C ILE A 525 -1.36 -7.83 -27.66
N VAL A 526 -1.97 -8.37 -26.60
CA VAL A 526 -3.36 -8.04 -26.21
C VAL A 526 -3.51 -6.54 -25.97
N ARG A 527 -2.58 -5.93 -25.24
CA ARG A 527 -2.58 -4.48 -25.00
C ARG A 527 -2.49 -3.67 -26.28
N ALA A 528 -1.57 -4.02 -27.18
CA ALA A 528 -1.43 -3.32 -28.46
C ALA A 528 -2.69 -3.43 -29.33
N LYS A 529 -3.35 -4.60 -29.36
CA LYS A 529 -4.65 -4.78 -30.03
C LYS A 529 -5.75 -3.91 -29.43
N LEU A 530 -5.82 -3.82 -28.10
CA LEU A 530 -6.77 -2.94 -27.41
C LEU A 530 -6.54 -1.46 -27.73
N ASP A 531 -5.28 -1.02 -27.80
CA ASP A 531 -4.91 0.35 -28.16
C ASP A 531 -5.30 0.69 -29.64
N LEU A 532 -5.32 -0.31 -30.52
CA LEU A 532 -5.81 -0.20 -31.91
C LEU A 532 -7.34 -0.29 -32.05
N GLY A 533 -8.05 -0.65 -30.98
CA GLY A 533 -9.49 -0.89 -31.01
C GLY A 533 -9.90 -2.25 -31.60
N LEU A 534 -8.97 -3.19 -31.76
CA LEU A 534 -9.21 -4.56 -32.22
C LEU A 534 -9.69 -5.45 -31.06
N ILE A 535 -10.86 -5.11 -30.49
CA ILE A 535 -11.33 -5.66 -29.20
C ILE A 535 -11.64 -7.16 -29.30
N ASP A 536 -12.29 -7.62 -30.37
CA ASP A 536 -12.59 -9.05 -30.57
C ASP A 536 -11.30 -9.88 -30.73
N GLU A 537 -10.32 -9.38 -31.50
CA GLU A 537 -9.04 -10.06 -31.66
C GLU A 537 -8.22 -10.11 -30.36
N ALA A 538 -8.36 -9.08 -29.51
CA ALA A 538 -7.76 -9.06 -28.18
C ALA A 538 -8.40 -10.12 -27.26
N ARG A 539 -9.73 -10.26 -27.30
CA ARG A 539 -10.46 -11.32 -26.59
C ARG A 539 -10.01 -12.70 -27.04
N ASP A 540 -9.94 -12.92 -28.35
CA ASP A 540 -9.56 -14.22 -28.90
C ASP A 540 -8.12 -14.58 -28.50
N SER A 541 -7.19 -13.61 -28.53
CA SER A 541 -5.82 -13.82 -28.02
C SER A 541 -5.74 -14.09 -26.52
N LEU A 542 -6.66 -13.56 -25.70
CA LEU A 542 -6.76 -13.93 -24.28
C LEU A 542 -7.25 -15.38 -24.13
N CYS A 543 -8.28 -15.78 -24.88
CA CYS A 543 -8.78 -17.16 -24.87
C CYS A 543 -7.67 -18.17 -25.20
N ASP A 544 -6.82 -17.88 -26.19
CA ASP A 544 -5.72 -18.74 -26.64
C ASP A 544 -4.66 -18.99 -25.55
N VAL A 545 -4.49 -18.05 -24.61
CA VAL A 545 -3.49 -18.15 -23.54
C VAL A 545 -4.09 -18.43 -22.15
N SER A 546 -5.42 -18.60 -22.08
CA SER A 546 -6.18 -18.74 -20.83
C SER A 546 -5.67 -19.89 -19.95
N GLU A 547 -5.45 -21.09 -20.51
CA GLU A 547 -4.98 -22.25 -19.74
C GLU A 547 -3.66 -21.98 -18.99
N ARG A 548 -2.77 -21.19 -19.61
CA ARG A 548 -1.46 -20.85 -19.06
C ARG A 548 -1.49 -19.63 -18.14
N LEU A 549 -2.28 -18.60 -18.48
CA LEU A 549 -2.20 -17.28 -17.86
C LEU A 549 -3.36 -16.93 -16.92
N GLN A 550 -4.41 -17.76 -16.82
CA GLN A 550 -5.56 -17.49 -15.93
C GLN A 550 -5.20 -17.34 -14.44
N ARG A 551 -4.02 -17.78 -14.01
CA ARG A 551 -3.55 -17.58 -12.63
C ARG A 551 -2.87 -16.22 -12.42
N ASP A 552 -2.54 -15.53 -13.50
CA ASP A 552 -1.92 -14.22 -13.46
C ASP A 552 -2.98 -13.13 -13.38
N TRP A 553 -2.85 -12.20 -12.43
CA TRP A 553 -3.81 -11.11 -12.27
C TRP A 553 -3.87 -10.19 -13.50
N ARG A 554 -2.78 -10.08 -14.29
CA ARG A 554 -2.73 -9.22 -15.48
C ARG A 554 -3.63 -9.76 -16.59
N TYR A 555 -3.76 -11.09 -16.70
CA TYR A 555 -4.72 -11.73 -17.59
C TYR A 555 -6.14 -11.22 -17.29
N HIS A 556 -6.57 -11.32 -16.03
CA HIS A 556 -7.90 -10.84 -15.62
C HIS A 556 -8.06 -9.32 -15.73
N TRP A 557 -6.98 -8.55 -15.59
CA TRP A 557 -7.04 -7.12 -15.84
C TRP A 557 -7.40 -6.81 -17.30
N TYR A 558 -6.68 -7.40 -18.25
CA TYR A 558 -6.95 -7.18 -19.68
C TYR A 558 -8.26 -7.82 -20.14
N GLU A 559 -8.64 -8.95 -19.56
CA GLU A 559 -9.96 -9.56 -19.75
C GLU A 559 -11.08 -8.60 -19.29
N GLY A 560 -10.94 -8.03 -18.09
CA GLY A 560 -11.89 -7.03 -17.58
C GLY A 560 -11.99 -5.79 -18.45
N VAL A 561 -10.85 -5.27 -18.95
CA VAL A 561 -10.84 -4.14 -19.90
C VAL A 561 -11.51 -4.50 -21.23
N THR A 562 -11.27 -5.70 -21.74
CA THR A 562 -11.85 -6.20 -22.99
C THR A 562 -13.37 -6.30 -22.86
N TYR A 563 -13.86 -6.93 -21.79
CA TYR A 563 -15.30 -7.03 -21.52
C TYR A 563 -15.96 -5.67 -21.28
N LEU A 564 -15.26 -4.72 -20.65
CA LEU A 564 -15.76 -3.37 -20.48
C LEU A 564 -16.01 -2.70 -21.84
N LEU A 565 -15.06 -2.82 -22.78
CA LEU A 565 -15.18 -2.26 -24.13
C LEU A 565 -16.22 -2.99 -25.01
N LEU A 566 -16.57 -4.24 -24.68
CA LEU A 566 -17.64 -5.01 -25.31
C LEU A 566 -19.03 -4.79 -24.67
N ASP A 567 -19.16 -3.85 -23.74
CA ASP A 567 -20.39 -3.60 -22.95
C ASP A 567 -20.86 -4.82 -22.11
N GLN A 568 -19.95 -5.77 -21.84
CA GLN A 568 -20.17 -6.97 -21.03
C GLN A 568 -19.80 -6.70 -19.57
N PHE A 569 -20.55 -5.80 -18.93
CA PHE A 569 -20.18 -5.27 -17.61
C PHE A 569 -20.16 -6.29 -16.47
N ASN A 570 -20.97 -7.35 -16.53
CA ASN A 570 -20.96 -8.38 -15.49
C ASN A 570 -19.68 -9.21 -15.54
N ASP A 571 -19.24 -9.60 -16.75
CA ASP A 571 -18.00 -10.33 -16.95
C ASP A 571 -16.80 -9.45 -16.60
N ALA A 572 -16.83 -8.16 -16.99
CA ALA A 572 -15.83 -7.19 -16.57
C ALA A 572 -15.75 -7.03 -15.04
N LEU A 573 -16.89 -7.00 -14.35
CA LEU A 573 -16.96 -6.93 -12.90
C LEU A 573 -16.31 -8.16 -12.26
N THR A 574 -16.60 -9.35 -12.77
CA THR A 574 -16.00 -10.61 -12.33
C THR A 574 -14.49 -10.60 -12.53
N SER A 575 -13.97 -10.23 -13.70
CA SER A 575 -12.52 -10.20 -13.95
C SER A 575 -11.81 -9.18 -13.04
N PHE A 576 -12.32 -7.96 -12.90
CA PHE A 576 -11.71 -6.98 -11.98
C PHE A 576 -11.81 -7.39 -10.50
N HIS A 577 -12.83 -8.18 -10.13
CA HIS A 577 -12.96 -8.73 -8.78
C HIS A 577 -11.89 -9.80 -8.51
N HIS A 578 -11.54 -10.63 -9.50
CA HIS A 578 -10.40 -11.54 -9.42
C HIS A 578 -9.11 -10.74 -9.20
N VAL A 579 -8.90 -9.64 -9.94
CA VAL A 579 -7.74 -8.77 -9.73
C VAL A 579 -7.72 -8.16 -8.32
N LEU A 580 -8.85 -7.71 -7.78
CA LEU A 580 -8.91 -7.20 -6.40
C LEU A 580 -8.62 -8.30 -5.36
N THR A 581 -9.07 -9.52 -5.62
CA THR A 581 -8.84 -10.67 -4.74
C THR A 581 -7.34 -10.97 -4.67
N MET A 582 -6.64 -10.91 -5.81
CA MET A 582 -5.18 -11.04 -5.87
C MET A 582 -4.49 -9.79 -5.31
N LEU A 583 -4.90 -8.57 -5.68
CA LEU A 583 -4.21 -7.34 -5.31
C LEU A 583 -5.05 -6.44 -4.38
N PRO A 584 -5.29 -6.86 -3.12
CA PRO A 584 -6.18 -6.13 -2.21
C PRO A 584 -5.62 -4.77 -1.80
N GLY A 585 -4.31 -4.57 -1.83
CA GLY A 585 -3.64 -3.31 -1.50
C GLY A 585 -3.63 -2.29 -2.63
N GLU A 586 -3.93 -2.69 -3.87
CA GLU A 586 -3.84 -1.79 -5.03
C GLU A 586 -5.12 -0.94 -5.22
N PRO A 587 -4.99 0.35 -5.56
CA PRO A 587 -6.15 1.21 -5.82
C PRO A 587 -6.74 0.98 -7.23
N ALA A 588 -5.95 0.49 -8.18
CA ALA A 588 -6.36 0.28 -9.58
C ALA A 588 -7.58 -0.65 -9.73
N PRO A 589 -7.61 -1.88 -9.16
CA PRO A 589 -8.78 -2.75 -9.25
C PRO A 589 -10.02 -2.16 -8.58
N LYS A 590 -9.85 -1.41 -7.47
CA LYS A 590 -10.96 -0.73 -6.80
C LYS A 590 -11.59 0.36 -7.67
N LEU A 591 -10.75 1.13 -8.37
CA LEU A 591 -11.20 2.17 -9.30
C LEU A 591 -11.94 1.57 -10.50
N ALA A 592 -11.40 0.49 -11.08
CA ALA A 592 -12.03 -0.23 -12.18
C ALA A 592 -13.41 -0.79 -11.78
N LEU A 593 -13.49 -1.48 -10.64
CA LEU A 593 -14.75 -2.00 -10.09
C LEU A 593 -15.76 -0.88 -9.84
N ALA A 594 -15.34 0.25 -9.27
CA ALA A 594 -16.23 1.39 -9.03
C ALA A 594 -16.82 1.94 -10.34
N ALA A 595 -15.98 2.07 -11.38
CA ALA A 595 -16.43 2.53 -12.69
C ALA A 595 -17.39 1.53 -13.37
N THR A 596 -17.07 0.23 -13.31
CA THR A 596 -17.92 -0.83 -13.87
C THR A 596 -19.28 -0.88 -13.17
N LEU A 597 -19.32 -0.79 -11.83
CA LEU A 597 -20.58 -0.72 -11.09
C LEU A 597 -21.38 0.54 -11.46
N GLU A 598 -20.73 1.68 -11.66
CA GLU A 598 -21.41 2.91 -12.13
C GLU A 598 -21.99 2.75 -13.55
N LEU A 599 -21.31 2.06 -14.46
CA LEU A 599 -21.82 1.74 -15.80
C LEU A 599 -23.00 0.76 -15.74
N ILE A 600 -22.96 -0.24 -14.85
CA ILE A 600 -24.09 -1.13 -14.60
C ILE A 600 -25.30 -0.33 -14.11
N GLN A 601 -25.11 0.63 -13.20
CA GLN A 601 -26.20 1.50 -12.74
C GLN A 601 -26.83 2.33 -13.86
N GLN A 602 -26.04 2.81 -14.82
CA GLN A 602 -26.54 3.54 -15.99
C GLN A 602 -27.35 2.61 -16.91
N ARG A 603 -26.82 1.41 -17.20
CA ARG A 603 -27.51 0.39 -18.00
C ARG A 603 -28.85 -0.05 -17.39
N LEU A 604 -28.91 -0.17 -16.06
CA LEU A 604 -30.13 -0.53 -15.33
C LEU A 604 -31.10 0.66 -15.16
N GLY A 605 -30.71 1.88 -15.54
CA GLY A 605 -31.54 3.07 -15.37
C GLY A 605 -31.69 3.54 -13.91
N ILE A 606 -30.85 3.05 -13.00
CA ILE A 606 -30.90 3.35 -11.56
C ILE A 606 -29.90 4.42 -11.14
N ALA A 607 -29.03 4.90 -12.05
CA ALA A 607 -27.96 5.84 -11.74
C ALA A 607 -28.43 7.14 -11.05
N ASN A 608 -29.63 7.63 -11.36
CA ASN A 608 -30.20 8.85 -10.77
C ASN A 608 -31.19 8.59 -9.62
N ALA A 609 -31.44 7.33 -9.27
CA ALA A 609 -32.32 6.97 -8.16
C ALA A 609 -31.57 7.03 -6.82
N SER A 610 -32.28 7.45 -5.77
CA SER A 610 -31.81 7.28 -4.39
C SER A 610 -32.23 5.90 -3.92
N LEU A 611 -31.24 5.07 -3.59
CA LEU A 611 -31.41 3.64 -3.31
C LEU A 611 -31.06 3.29 -1.86
N LEU A 612 -30.29 4.13 -1.19
CA LEU A 612 -29.79 3.87 0.16
C LEU A 612 -30.44 4.79 1.18
N GLU A 613 -30.60 4.29 2.40
CA GLU A 613 -30.91 5.14 3.53
C GLU A 613 -29.83 6.22 3.70
N PRO A 614 -30.19 7.49 4.00
CA PRO A 614 -29.22 8.57 4.08
C PRO A 614 -28.07 8.31 5.06
N SER A 615 -28.32 7.63 6.18
CA SER A 615 -27.27 7.25 7.14
C SER A 615 -26.25 6.28 6.53
N VAL A 616 -26.71 5.29 5.76
CA VAL A 616 -25.88 4.29 5.10
C VAL A 616 -25.05 4.92 3.98
N ALA A 617 -25.65 5.77 3.15
CA ALA A 617 -24.94 6.50 2.10
C ALA A 617 -23.80 7.37 2.67
N ARG A 618 -24.06 8.09 3.77
CA ARG A 618 -23.04 8.90 4.46
C ARG A 618 -21.94 8.05 5.08
N ALA A 619 -22.30 6.93 5.70
CA ALA A 619 -21.34 6.00 6.30
C ALA A 619 -20.42 5.38 5.24
N ALA A 620 -20.98 4.94 4.10
CA ALA A 620 -20.22 4.38 2.98
C ALA A 620 -19.25 5.39 2.36
N ALA A 621 -19.65 6.66 2.23
CA ALA A 621 -18.83 7.70 1.63
C ALA A 621 -17.72 8.24 2.55
N ASN A 622 -17.94 8.26 3.87
CA ASN A 622 -16.96 8.74 4.84
C ASN A 622 -16.06 7.64 5.39
N LEU A 623 -16.41 6.36 5.18
CA LEU A 623 -15.68 5.21 5.71
C LEU A 623 -15.46 5.30 7.24
N SER A 624 -16.42 5.91 7.94
CA SER A 624 -16.32 6.18 9.37
C SER A 624 -16.79 5.00 10.22
N SER A 625 -16.60 5.07 11.55
CA SER A 625 -17.18 4.12 12.51
C SER A 625 -18.71 4.05 12.49
N ALA A 626 -19.40 4.96 11.79
CA ALA A 626 -20.83 4.79 11.52
C ALA A 626 -21.14 3.50 10.73
N LEU A 627 -20.19 2.99 9.93
CA LEU A 627 -20.32 1.69 9.26
C LEU A 627 -20.40 0.52 10.24
N ASP A 628 -19.80 0.68 11.42
CA ASP A 628 -19.80 -0.34 12.46
C ASP A 628 -21.22 -0.56 13.02
N ASN A 629 -22.04 0.50 12.95
CA ASN A 629 -23.41 0.53 13.47
C ASN A 629 -24.48 0.32 12.40
N VAL A 630 -24.11 0.13 11.12
CA VAL A 630 -25.09 -0.24 10.08
C VAL A 630 -25.66 -1.60 10.46
N ALA A 631 -26.99 -1.69 10.57
CA ALA A 631 -27.67 -2.85 11.09
C ALA A 631 -27.28 -4.13 10.33
N ALA A 632 -26.98 -5.19 11.08
CA ALA A 632 -26.67 -6.52 10.55
C ALA A 632 -27.82 -7.10 9.68
N ASP A 633 -29.02 -6.54 9.79
CA ASP A 633 -30.24 -6.91 9.05
C ASP A 633 -30.20 -6.52 7.55
N THR A 634 -29.08 -5.99 7.04
CA THR A 634 -28.85 -5.76 5.60
C THR A 634 -27.69 -6.62 5.04
N PRO A 635 -27.69 -7.95 5.24
CA PRO A 635 -26.56 -8.81 4.90
C PRO A 635 -26.24 -8.82 3.40
N GLU A 636 -27.24 -8.62 2.55
CA GLU A 636 -27.10 -8.56 1.08
C GLU A 636 -26.14 -7.45 0.62
N ILE A 637 -26.03 -6.35 1.37
CA ILE A 637 -25.15 -5.21 1.06
C ILE A 637 -23.67 -5.57 1.31
N PHE A 638 -23.42 -6.43 2.28
CA PHE A 638 -22.07 -6.80 2.73
C PHE A 638 -21.56 -8.11 2.14
N SER A 639 -22.32 -8.75 1.25
CA SER A 639 -21.90 -9.99 0.59
C SER A 639 -20.53 -9.81 -0.09
N PRO A 640 -19.56 -10.73 0.13
CA PRO A 640 -18.24 -10.66 -0.46
C PRO A 640 -18.20 -11.18 -1.91
N ALA A 641 -19.18 -11.94 -2.37
CA ALA A 641 -19.09 -12.72 -3.61
C ALA A 641 -19.60 -11.97 -4.85
N TRP A 642 -19.20 -10.70 -5.05
CA TRP A 642 -19.70 -9.78 -6.11
C TRP A 642 -19.69 -10.31 -7.56
N ALA A 643 -19.16 -11.51 -7.80
CA ALA A 643 -18.94 -12.14 -9.09
C ALA A 643 -19.99 -13.20 -9.50
N SER A 644 -20.77 -13.78 -8.57
CA SER A 644 -21.58 -14.98 -8.88
C SER A 644 -23.10 -14.82 -8.73
N GLU A 645 -23.58 -13.68 -8.23
CA GLU A 645 -25.00 -13.46 -7.93
C GLU A 645 -25.54 -12.16 -8.54
N SER A 646 -26.84 -12.13 -8.85
CA SER A 646 -27.53 -10.90 -9.27
C SER A 646 -27.50 -9.88 -8.14
N LEU A 647 -26.58 -8.91 -8.23
CA LEU A 647 -26.44 -7.85 -7.25
C LEU A 647 -27.70 -6.99 -7.16
N SER A 648 -28.19 -6.74 -5.95
CA SER A 648 -29.30 -5.80 -5.74
C SER A 648 -28.85 -4.36 -6.07
N PRO A 649 -29.77 -3.49 -6.52
CA PRO A 649 -29.48 -2.07 -6.77
C PRO A 649 -28.80 -1.37 -5.58
N GLN A 650 -29.19 -1.72 -4.35
CA GLN A 650 -28.61 -1.19 -3.12
C GLN A 650 -27.16 -1.65 -2.93
N THR A 651 -26.87 -2.93 -3.15
CA THR A 651 -25.51 -3.48 -3.06
C THR A 651 -24.59 -2.84 -4.11
N ILE A 652 -25.08 -2.66 -5.34
CA ILE A 652 -24.33 -1.96 -6.40
C ILE A 652 -23.99 -0.53 -5.96
N ARG A 653 -24.99 0.24 -5.51
CA ARG A 653 -24.79 1.63 -5.06
C ARG A 653 -23.82 1.73 -3.89
N PHE A 654 -24.00 0.88 -2.87
CA PHE A 654 -23.16 0.88 -1.68
C PHE A 654 -21.69 0.60 -2.02
N ASN A 655 -21.44 -0.44 -2.82
CA ASN A 655 -20.08 -0.80 -3.22
C ASN A 655 -19.44 0.27 -4.12
N THR A 656 -20.22 0.89 -5.01
CA THR A 656 -19.74 2.01 -5.83
C THR A 656 -19.29 3.18 -4.96
N LEU A 657 -20.11 3.60 -3.98
CA LEU A 657 -19.76 4.66 -3.03
C LEU A 657 -18.50 4.31 -2.24
N ARG A 658 -18.45 3.10 -1.64
CA ARG A 658 -17.33 2.66 -0.81
C ARG A 658 -16.02 2.59 -1.59
N LEU A 659 -16.02 2.00 -2.78
CA LEU A 659 -14.80 1.85 -3.59
C LEU A 659 -14.25 3.21 -4.04
N TYR A 660 -15.11 4.11 -4.52
CA TYR A 660 -14.67 5.47 -4.83
C TYR A 660 -14.15 6.21 -3.59
N ALA A 661 -14.81 6.05 -2.44
CA ALA A 661 -14.38 6.66 -1.19
C ALA A 661 -13.01 6.15 -0.73
N VAL A 662 -12.73 4.85 -0.80
CA VAL A 662 -11.44 4.28 -0.39
C VAL A 662 -10.32 4.82 -1.26
N VAL A 663 -10.50 4.78 -2.59
CA VAL A 663 -9.50 5.30 -3.54
C VAL A 663 -9.28 6.79 -3.33
N TRP A 664 -10.35 7.57 -3.14
CA TRP A 664 -10.24 9.02 -2.92
C TRP A 664 -9.59 9.39 -1.58
N ALA A 665 -9.89 8.64 -0.52
CA ALA A 665 -9.28 8.87 0.79
C ALA A 665 -7.78 8.60 0.75
N ALA A 666 -7.35 7.48 0.17
CA ALA A 666 -5.96 7.06 0.14
C ALA A 666 -5.10 7.84 -0.86
N ASN A 667 -5.66 8.27 -1.99
CA ASN A 667 -4.92 9.00 -3.02
C ASN A 667 -5.73 10.18 -3.62
N PRO A 668 -5.39 11.45 -3.26
CA PRO A 668 -6.10 12.63 -3.76
C PRO A 668 -5.70 13.00 -5.20
N THR A 669 -4.76 12.29 -5.82
CA THR A 669 -4.40 12.51 -7.23
C THR A 669 -5.35 11.79 -8.18
N THR A 670 -6.10 10.80 -7.70
CA THR A 670 -7.07 10.03 -8.50
C THR A 670 -8.39 10.79 -8.63
N VAL A 671 -8.39 11.89 -9.39
CA VAL A 671 -9.53 12.82 -9.46
C VAL A 671 -10.82 12.15 -9.95
N SER A 672 -10.74 11.09 -10.77
CA SER A 672 -11.93 10.31 -11.17
C SER A 672 -12.73 9.82 -9.97
N SER A 673 -12.08 9.40 -8.88
CA SER A 673 -12.79 8.88 -7.70
C SER A 673 -13.54 9.97 -6.95
N ALA A 674 -12.98 11.19 -6.85
CA ALA A 674 -13.68 12.34 -6.28
C ALA A 674 -14.96 12.68 -7.04
N PHE A 675 -14.88 12.72 -8.38
CA PHE A 675 -16.03 13.03 -9.22
C PHE A 675 -17.05 11.89 -9.24
N GLY A 676 -16.61 10.64 -9.29
CA GLY A 676 -17.45 9.46 -9.13
C GLY A 676 -18.22 9.50 -7.82
N LEU A 677 -17.51 9.62 -6.70
CA LEU A 677 -18.11 9.74 -5.37
C LEU A 677 -19.13 10.88 -5.28
N ALA A 678 -18.81 12.05 -5.82
CA ALA A 678 -19.71 13.20 -5.82
C ALA A 678 -20.99 12.95 -6.64
N ARG A 679 -20.90 12.28 -7.81
CA ARG A 679 -22.09 11.89 -8.59
C ARG A 679 -22.98 10.91 -7.82
N GLN A 680 -22.39 9.89 -7.21
CA GLN A 680 -23.12 8.89 -6.43
C GLN A 680 -23.77 9.51 -5.17
N LEU A 681 -23.10 10.44 -4.51
CA LEU A 681 -23.68 11.19 -3.38
C LEU A 681 -24.82 12.12 -3.83
N ALA A 682 -24.70 12.72 -5.01
CA ALA A 682 -25.74 13.59 -5.55
C ALA A 682 -27.02 12.81 -5.89
N SER A 683 -26.92 11.58 -6.42
CA SER A 683 -28.10 10.71 -6.63
C SER A 683 -28.75 10.26 -5.32
N GLU A 684 -27.98 10.10 -4.25
CA GLU A 684 -28.48 9.83 -2.88
C GLU A 684 -28.91 11.11 -2.13
N ARG A 685 -29.07 12.24 -2.86
CA ARG A 685 -29.49 13.55 -2.34
C ARG A 685 -28.57 14.12 -1.24
N GLN A 686 -27.35 13.60 -1.09
CA GLN A 686 -26.33 14.08 -0.16
C GLN A 686 -25.50 15.21 -0.80
N HIS A 687 -26.17 16.27 -1.29
CA HIS A 687 -25.52 17.31 -2.09
C HIS A 687 -24.38 18.04 -1.37
N GLU A 688 -24.53 18.33 -0.07
CA GLU A 688 -23.48 19.00 0.70
C GLU A 688 -22.21 18.15 0.79
N MET A 689 -22.35 16.84 0.96
CA MET A 689 -21.22 15.93 0.96
C MET A 689 -20.61 15.77 -0.43
N ALA A 690 -21.44 15.68 -1.48
CA ALA A 690 -20.93 15.66 -2.85
C ALA A 690 -20.03 16.87 -3.14
N ILE A 691 -20.47 18.06 -2.71
CA ILE A 691 -19.71 19.30 -2.87
C ILE A 691 -18.43 19.28 -2.03
N SER A 692 -18.50 18.82 -0.77
CA SER A 692 -17.30 18.76 0.08
C SER A 692 -16.22 17.84 -0.49
N GLN A 693 -16.59 16.74 -1.18
CA GLN A 693 -15.60 15.87 -1.84
C GLN A 693 -14.89 16.57 -3.00
N LEU A 694 -15.62 17.36 -3.80
CA LEU A 694 -15.02 18.13 -4.90
C LEU A 694 -14.21 19.33 -4.41
N ASP A 695 -14.59 19.94 -3.30
CA ASP A 695 -13.83 21.04 -2.68
C ASP A 695 -12.48 20.57 -2.13
N ARG A 696 -12.32 19.27 -1.83
CA ARG A 696 -11.04 18.67 -1.42
C ARG A 696 -10.05 18.50 -2.58
N VAL A 697 -10.46 18.71 -3.84
CA VAL A 697 -9.55 18.62 -4.99
C VAL A 697 -8.47 19.71 -4.86
N PRO A 698 -7.18 19.34 -4.80
CA PRO A 698 -6.09 20.29 -4.55
C PRO A 698 -6.05 21.46 -5.54
N GLY A 699 -5.71 22.67 -5.07
CA GLY A 699 -5.66 23.88 -5.91
C GLY A 699 -4.65 23.83 -7.05
N ASN A 700 -3.59 23.04 -6.92
CA ASN A 700 -2.58 22.78 -7.94
C ASN A 700 -3.00 21.72 -8.98
N SER A 701 -4.14 21.04 -8.78
CA SER A 701 -4.66 20.08 -9.74
C SER A 701 -5.16 20.77 -10.99
N ARG A 702 -4.80 20.25 -12.17
CA ARG A 702 -5.38 20.67 -13.47
C ARG A 702 -6.91 20.57 -13.53
N HIS A 703 -7.50 19.76 -12.65
CA HIS A 703 -8.95 19.55 -12.56
C HIS A 703 -9.64 20.38 -11.48
N HIS A 704 -8.90 21.16 -10.69
CA HIS A 704 -9.47 22.00 -9.62
C HIS A 704 -10.54 22.96 -10.17
N ARG A 705 -10.25 23.60 -11.31
CA ARG A 705 -11.21 24.47 -12.00
C ARG A 705 -12.48 23.72 -12.37
N MET A 706 -12.35 22.54 -12.97
CA MET A 706 -13.50 21.71 -13.35
C MET A 706 -14.32 21.27 -12.13
N ALA A 707 -13.67 20.99 -11.00
CA ALA A 707 -14.34 20.68 -9.74
C ALA A 707 -15.16 21.87 -9.26
N ARG A 708 -14.60 23.09 -9.25
CA ARG A 708 -15.32 24.32 -8.87
C ARG A 708 -16.56 24.55 -9.76
N LEU A 709 -16.43 24.43 -11.08
CA LEU A 709 -17.58 24.54 -12.01
C LEU A 709 -18.66 23.49 -11.72
N THR A 710 -18.24 22.23 -11.49
CA THR A 710 -19.15 21.13 -11.14
C THR A 710 -19.89 21.39 -9.82
N THR A 711 -19.22 21.94 -8.79
CA THR A 711 -19.88 22.26 -7.51
C THR A 711 -20.96 23.34 -7.66
N ILE A 712 -20.75 24.34 -8.52
CA ILE A 712 -21.76 25.37 -8.83
C ILE A 712 -23.01 24.72 -9.41
N LEU A 713 -22.83 23.82 -10.39
CA LEU A 713 -23.93 23.10 -11.01
C LEU A 713 -24.64 22.17 -10.03
N MET A 714 -23.92 21.43 -9.20
CA MET A 714 -24.50 20.56 -8.16
C MET A 714 -25.32 21.35 -7.14
N LEU A 715 -24.89 22.56 -6.75
CA LEU A 715 -25.66 23.44 -5.88
C LEU A 715 -27.02 23.82 -6.48
N THR A 716 -27.09 23.94 -7.80
CA THR A 716 -28.30 24.32 -8.55
C THR A 716 -29.08 23.13 -9.13
N SER A 717 -28.61 21.91 -8.88
CA SER A 717 -29.21 20.66 -9.35
C SER A 717 -30.24 20.10 -8.35
N GLY A 718 -31.22 19.35 -8.86
CA GLY A 718 -32.30 18.76 -8.07
C GLY A 718 -33.68 19.28 -8.49
N MET A 719 -34.73 18.79 -7.83
CA MET A 719 -36.08 19.31 -8.07
C MET A 719 -36.19 20.75 -7.54
N PRO A 720 -36.91 21.67 -8.21
CA PRO A 720 -37.06 23.05 -7.72
C PRO A 720 -37.52 23.15 -6.26
N SER A 721 -38.35 22.21 -5.79
CA SER A 721 -38.81 22.11 -4.41
C SER A 721 -37.73 21.73 -3.39
N GLU A 722 -36.60 21.15 -3.82
CA GLU A 722 -35.49 20.74 -2.97
C GLU A 722 -34.37 21.79 -2.89
N LEU A 723 -34.46 22.82 -3.73
CA LEU A 723 -33.52 23.94 -3.72
C LEU A 723 -33.82 24.88 -2.54
N THR A 724 -32.77 25.54 -2.06
CA THR A 724 -32.87 26.58 -1.02
C THR A 724 -32.21 27.85 -1.50
N GLU A 725 -32.68 29.00 -1.00
CA GLU A 725 -32.05 30.30 -1.27
C GLU A 725 -30.55 30.28 -0.94
N SER A 726 -30.17 29.62 0.16
CA SER A 726 -28.77 29.47 0.58
C SER A 726 -27.92 28.76 -0.47
N ARG A 727 -28.39 27.62 -1.03
CA ARG A 727 -27.69 26.89 -2.10
C ARG A 727 -27.52 27.74 -3.34
N ILE A 728 -28.58 28.44 -3.77
CA ILE A 728 -28.56 29.31 -4.96
C ILE A 728 -27.57 30.47 -4.77
N ARG A 729 -27.61 31.15 -3.62
CA ARG A 729 -26.68 32.24 -3.30
C ARG A 729 -25.23 31.76 -3.20
N ARG A 730 -25.00 30.56 -2.65
CA ARG A 730 -23.65 29.95 -2.60
C ARG A 730 -23.13 29.63 -4.01
N ALA A 731 -24.00 29.14 -4.90
CA ALA A 731 -23.64 28.91 -6.30
C ALA A 731 -23.26 30.22 -7.01
N ALA A 732 -24.05 31.28 -6.83
CA ALA A 732 -23.77 32.59 -7.38
C ALA A 732 -22.45 33.19 -6.85
N ARG A 733 -22.19 33.08 -5.53
CA ARG A 733 -20.94 33.54 -4.92
C ARG A 733 -19.74 32.82 -5.51
N ARG A 734 -19.79 31.48 -5.58
CA ARG A 734 -18.72 30.67 -6.18
C ARG A 734 -18.48 31.01 -7.64
N LEU A 735 -19.52 31.35 -8.40
CA LEU A 735 -19.39 31.79 -9.79
C LEU A 735 -18.70 33.16 -9.90
N VAL A 736 -19.00 34.11 -9.00
CA VAL A 736 -18.36 35.44 -8.97
C VAL A 736 -16.89 35.39 -8.55
N GLU A 737 -16.52 34.42 -7.70
CA GLU A 737 -15.13 34.18 -7.30
C GLU A 737 -14.25 33.61 -8.41
N LEU A 738 -14.83 33.13 -9.52
CA LEU A 738 -14.06 32.60 -10.63
C LEU A 738 -13.35 33.72 -11.41
N PRO A 739 -12.18 33.44 -12.01
CA PRO A 739 -11.52 34.37 -12.92
C PRO A 739 -12.46 34.85 -14.02
N THR A 740 -12.40 36.15 -14.35
CA THR A 740 -13.28 36.79 -15.34
C THR A 740 -13.09 36.26 -16.78
N ASN A 741 -11.98 35.55 -17.04
CA ASN A 741 -11.69 34.92 -18.31
C ASN A 741 -12.24 33.49 -18.44
N GLU A 742 -13.05 33.00 -17.48
CA GLU A 742 -13.63 31.67 -17.56
C GLU A 742 -14.65 31.59 -18.72
N PRO A 743 -14.40 30.77 -19.76
CA PRO A 743 -15.24 30.73 -20.97
C PRO A 743 -16.67 30.29 -20.68
N ARG A 744 -16.89 29.53 -19.60
CA ARG A 744 -18.21 28.99 -19.26
C ARG A 744 -19.07 29.89 -18.38
N MET A 745 -18.57 31.08 -18.03
CA MET A 745 -19.25 31.99 -17.12
C MET A 745 -20.67 32.39 -17.59
N PRO A 746 -20.92 32.69 -18.88
CA PRO A 746 -22.27 33.06 -19.34
C PRO A 746 -23.30 31.94 -19.18
N GLN A 747 -22.98 30.70 -19.60
CA GLN A 747 -23.92 29.59 -19.49
C GLN A 747 -24.16 29.14 -18.05
N LEU A 748 -23.13 29.21 -17.18
CA LEU A 748 -23.29 28.91 -15.75
C LEU A 748 -24.15 29.96 -15.04
N ARG A 749 -24.00 31.24 -15.40
CA ARG A 749 -24.83 32.31 -14.87
C ARG A 749 -26.31 32.10 -15.23
N ILE A 750 -26.59 31.76 -16.49
CA ILE A 750 -27.95 31.42 -16.94
C ILE A 750 -28.49 30.23 -16.14
N ALA A 751 -27.70 29.17 -15.93
CA ALA A 751 -28.12 28.01 -15.16
C ALA A 751 -28.50 28.39 -13.71
N VAL A 752 -27.67 29.18 -13.02
CA VAL A 752 -27.93 29.64 -11.65
C VAL A 752 -29.20 30.50 -11.59
N MET A 753 -29.36 31.45 -12.51
CA MET A 753 -30.54 32.33 -12.54
C MET A 753 -31.83 31.56 -12.90
N ALA A 754 -31.74 30.58 -13.80
CA ALA A 754 -32.87 29.73 -14.18
C ALA A 754 -33.32 28.86 -13.00
N SER A 755 -32.38 28.24 -12.28
CA SER A 755 -32.69 27.49 -11.05
C SER A 755 -33.31 28.38 -9.97
N ALA A 756 -32.82 29.62 -9.82
CA ALA A 756 -33.40 30.59 -8.90
C ALA A 756 -34.84 30.98 -9.25
N LEU A 757 -35.11 31.23 -10.54
CA LEU A 757 -36.46 31.54 -11.02
C LEU A 757 -37.42 30.36 -10.85
N ASN A 758 -36.97 29.15 -11.16
CA ASN A 758 -37.76 27.93 -11.00
C ASN A 758 -38.05 27.64 -9.53
N TRP A 759 -37.09 27.86 -8.64
CA TRP A 759 -37.27 27.74 -7.19
C TRP A 759 -38.36 28.71 -6.70
N LEU A 760 -38.24 30.02 -6.99
CA LEU A 760 -39.27 31.02 -6.61
C LEU A 760 -40.66 30.62 -7.09
N ARG A 761 -40.79 30.18 -8.35
CA ARG A 761 -42.07 29.72 -8.91
C ARG A 761 -42.61 28.49 -8.19
N SER A 762 -41.76 27.50 -7.93
CA SER A 762 -42.17 26.26 -7.25
C SER A 762 -42.55 26.47 -5.78
N SER A 763 -41.90 27.45 -5.12
CA SER A 763 -42.19 27.85 -3.75
C SER A 763 -43.32 28.89 -3.64
N ASN A 764 -43.90 29.31 -4.78
CA ASN A 764 -44.93 30.35 -4.86
C ASN A 764 -44.51 31.68 -4.19
N LEU A 765 -43.25 32.08 -4.43
CA LEU A 765 -42.63 33.30 -3.90
C LEU A 765 -42.38 34.30 -5.03
N ASP A 766 -42.70 35.58 -4.79
CA ASP A 766 -42.41 36.66 -5.74
C ASP A 766 -40.97 37.19 -5.62
N HIS A 767 -40.36 37.03 -4.45
CA HIS A 767 -39.01 37.48 -4.13
C HIS A 767 -38.31 36.56 -3.12
N ALA A 768 -36.98 36.64 -3.10
CA ALA A 768 -36.16 35.97 -2.10
C ALA A 768 -36.31 36.62 -0.70
N ALA A 769 -35.91 35.93 0.36
CA ALA A 769 -36.01 36.43 1.72
C ALA A 769 -35.06 37.61 1.99
N SER A 770 -33.87 37.59 1.39
CA SER A 770 -32.94 38.73 1.45
C SER A 770 -33.15 39.68 0.27
N SER A 771 -33.14 40.99 0.57
CA SER A 771 -33.22 42.08 -0.42
C SER A 771 -32.01 42.19 -1.35
N ASN A 772 -30.91 41.50 -1.03
CA ASN A 772 -29.72 41.47 -1.88
C ASN A 772 -30.03 40.77 -3.21
N GLY A 773 -29.64 41.41 -4.31
CA GLY A 773 -29.76 40.85 -5.65
C GLY A 773 -29.04 39.52 -5.84
N LEU A 774 -29.36 38.84 -6.93
CA LEU A 774 -28.62 37.70 -7.44
C LEU A 774 -27.80 38.20 -8.65
N PHE A 775 -26.48 38.28 -8.46
CA PHE A 775 -25.59 39.02 -9.38
C PHE A 775 -26.01 40.50 -9.50
N ASP A 776 -26.25 41.01 -10.71
CA ASP A 776 -26.73 42.36 -11.01
C ASP A 776 -28.27 42.45 -11.12
N ALA A 777 -29.00 41.34 -10.94
CA ALA A 777 -30.46 41.32 -11.02
C ALA A 777 -31.11 41.35 -9.62
N PRO A 778 -32.22 42.09 -9.43
CA PRO A 778 -33.05 41.93 -8.23
C PRO A 778 -33.50 40.47 -8.10
N PHE A 779 -33.41 39.89 -6.90
CA PHE A 779 -33.80 38.49 -6.66
C PHE A 779 -35.33 38.37 -6.50
N THR A 780 -36.03 38.74 -7.56
CA THR A 780 -37.49 38.69 -7.72
C THR A 780 -37.84 37.95 -9.01
N VAL A 781 -39.07 37.45 -9.14
CA VAL A 781 -39.52 36.77 -10.37
C VAL A 781 -39.38 37.69 -11.59
N ALA A 782 -39.69 38.98 -11.46
CA ALA A 782 -39.53 39.95 -12.54
C ALA A 782 -38.05 40.23 -12.86
N GLY A 783 -37.23 40.50 -11.84
CA GLY A 783 -35.81 40.83 -12.01
C GLY A 783 -35.00 39.68 -12.60
N LEU A 784 -35.26 38.44 -12.15
CA LEU A 784 -34.60 37.25 -12.71
C LEU A 784 -35.02 36.99 -14.17
N ARG A 785 -36.27 37.25 -14.54
CA ARG A 785 -36.73 37.11 -15.93
C ARG A 785 -36.06 38.12 -16.86
N GLU A 786 -35.95 39.38 -16.42
CA GLU A 786 -35.26 40.43 -17.18
C GLU A 786 -33.76 40.12 -17.34
N GLY A 787 -33.10 39.69 -16.25
CA GLY A 787 -31.70 39.30 -16.29
C GLY A 787 -31.45 38.06 -17.17
N LEU A 788 -32.29 37.02 -17.07
CA LEU A 788 -32.20 35.85 -17.96
C LEU A 788 -32.41 36.20 -19.43
N GLU A 789 -33.37 37.08 -19.74
CA GLU A 789 -33.59 37.56 -21.11
C GLU A 789 -32.32 38.23 -21.65
N LYS A 790 -31.70 39.13 -20.88
CA LYS A 790 -30.46 39.82 -21.24
C LYS A 790 -29.33 38.82 -21.50
N ASP A 791 -29.14 37.84 -20.61
CA ASP A 791 -28.06 36.85 -20.72
C ASP A 791 -28.26 35.91 -21.92
N LEU A 792 -29.48 35.43 -22.15
CA LEU A 792 -29.81 34.59 -23.31
C LEU A 792 -29.62 35.33 -24.63
N ARG A 793 -30.01 36.61 -24.71
CA ARG A 793 -29.77 37.44 -25.90
C ARG A 793 -28.27 37.67 -26.13
N MET A 794 -27.49 37.83 -25.06
CA MET A 794 -26.03 37.96 -25.17
C MET A 794 -25.41 36.67 -25.71
N LEU A 795 -25.85 35.52 -25.21
CA LEU A 795 -25.40 34.21 -25.67
C LEU A 795 -25.80 33.93 -27.13
N ALA A 796 -27.00 34.36 -27.54
CA ALA A 796 -27.45 34.25 -28.92
C ALA A 796 -26.54 35.01 -29.90
N ARG A 797 -26.00 36.18 -29.50
CA ARG A 797 -25.05 36.96 -30.32
C ARG A 797 -23.73 36.24 -30.52
N SER A 798 -23.25 35.51 -29.50
CA SER A 798 -22.00 34.74 -29.56
C SER A 798 -22.15 33.36 -30.21
N SER A 799 -23.38 32.86 -30.38
CA SER A 799 -23.59 31.53 -30.96
C SER A 799 -23.18 31.47 -32.44
N GLN A 800 -22.37 30.47 -32.77
CA GLN A 800 -21.86 30.22 -34.13
C GLN A 800 -22.91 29.55 -35.04
N PHE A 801 -23.94 28.93 -34.47
CA PHE A 801 -24.94 28.16 -35.20
C PHE A 801 -26.25 28.95 -35.39
N PRO A 802 -26.65 29.32 -36.63
CA PRO A 802 -27.84 30.14 -36.87
C PRO A 802 -29.13 29.56 -36.30
N ARG A 803 -29.34 28.24 -36.41
CA ARG A 803 -30.53 27.57 -35.85
C ARG A 803 -30.61 27.71 -34.33
N HIS A 804 -29.49 27.50 -33.65
CA HIS A 804 -29.42 27.62 -32.19
C HIS A 804 -29.59 29.07 -31.73
N ARG A 805 -29.05 30.04 -32.48
CA ARG A 805 -29.30 31.47 -32.24
C ARG A 805 -30.78 31.80 -32.22
N TYR A 806 -31.57 31.32 -33.19
CA TYR A 806 -33.02 31.53 -33.20
C TYR A 806 -33.69 30.90 -31.96
N ASN A 807 -33.33 29.66 -31.62
CA ASN A 807 -33.85 28.99 -30.43
C ASN A 807 -33.59 29.79 -29.15
N LEU A 808 -32.37 30.32 -28.96
CA LEU A 808 -32.03 31.14 -27.80
C LEU A 808 -32.84 32.44 -27.74
N VAL A 809 -33.10 33.07 -28.89
CA VAL A 809 -33.95 34.27 -28.98
C VAL A 809 -35.41 33.94 -28.64
N ASP A 810 -35.93 32.81 -29.09
CA ASP A 810 -37.28 32.37 -28.77
C ASP A 810 -37.45 32.06 -27.28
N ILE A 811 -36.47 31.39 -26.67
CA ILE A 811 -36.44 31.17 -25.22
C ILE A 811 -36.39 32.51 -24.47
N ALA A 812 -35.58 33.47 -24.92
CA ALA A 812 -35.53 34.81 -24.33
C ALA A 812 -36.89 35.53 -24.41
N ASN A 813 -37.58 35.43 -25.54
CA ASN A 813 -38.92 36.01 -25.73
C ASN A 813 -39.98 35.36 -24.83
N LEU A 814 -39.90 34.05 -24.59
CA LEU A 814 -40.80 33.32 -23.68
C LEU A 814 -40.57 33.70 -22.21
N ILE A 815 -39.32 33.97 -21.81
CA ILE A 815 -38.96 34.30 -20.44
C ILE A 815 -39.27 35.76 -20.10
N ARG A 816 -39.29 36.66 -21.08
CA ARG A 816 -39.57 38.10 -20.92
C ARG A 816 -40.72 38.39 -19.93
N PRO A 817 -40.54 39.30 -18.96
CA PRO A 817 -41.61 39.68 -18.04
C PRO A 817 -42.77 40.34 -18.82
N ARG A 818 -44.01 39.94 -18.51
CA ARG A 818 -45.20 40.54 -19.12
C ARG A 818 -45.37 41.97 -18.60
N THR A 819 -44.92 42.95 -19.38
CA THR A 819 -45.30 44.35 -19.18
C THR A 819 -46.74 44.51 -19.66
N TRP A 820 -47.70 44.49 -18.74
CA TRP A 820 -49.01 45.08 -19.04
C TRP A 820 -48.80 46.59 -19.16
N ARG A 821 -49.06 47.14 -20.34
CA ARG A 821 -49.22 48.58 -20.53
C ARG A 821 -50.67 48.95 -20.28
#